data_AF-A0A067DB88-F1
#
_entry.id   AF-A0A067DB88-F1
#
_cell.length_a   1.000
_cell.length_b   1.000
_cell.length_c   1.000
_cell.angle_alpha   90.00
_cell.angle_beta   90.00
_cell.angle_gamma   90.00
#
_symmetry.space_group_name_H-M   'P 1'
#
loop_
_entity.id
_entity.type
_entity.pdbx_description
1 polymer ?
#
loop_
_entity_poly.entity_id
_entity_poly.type
_entity_poly.pdbx_seq_one_letter_code
_entity_poly.pdbx_strand_id
1 'polypeptide(L)'
;MVDAIISPLLDQLISVAVEEAKEQVRLVTGVGKEVKKLTSTLRAIQAVLHDAEKRQVKEETVRLWLDQLRDACYDMEDVLGEWNTARLKLQIDGVDDHQNDTLVPRKKVCSFFPTASCFGCKPIVLRRDIALKIKEINETLDDISKQKDMFGFAVHVIKSNERVDERVPSISSIDESEIFGREDEKNDLVNRLICEGSKEQKGPRIISLVGMGGIGKTTLAQFAYNNGDVKKYFDERIWVCVSDPFDEFRIAKAIIEALTDSASNFGEFQSLMQRIQKHVARKKLLLVLDDVWNENFYKWEQFNNCLKNCLHGSKILITTRKEAIARIMGSIDIISINVLSEIECWSVFELLAFSGKSMEERENLEKIGREIVGKCKGLPLAAKTIASLLRSKNTRKEWQNILESEIWELEAVKKGLLAPLLLSYNELPSKVKHCFSYCAVFPKDYEMWKDKLIELWMAQGFLNNKRNKEMAEIGEEYFNVLASRSFFQDFGRGYDGEIYDCKMHDIVHDFAQYLCSNECLTVEIHSGEELAMSSFGEKKILHLMLALDRGALIPMPIWDNVKGLRGLRSLLVESNEYSWSRVILPQLFDKLICLRALKLEVRGWRSCENYIKEIPTNIEKLLHLKYLNLFCQREIEKLPETLCELYNLERLNVSGCRNLRELPQGIGKLRKLMYLYNDRTESLRYLPVGIEELIRLRGVTKFVVGGGYDRACSLGSLKKLNLLRECWICGLGGVSDAGEARRAELEKKKNLFKLGLHFCHSRDGDEEQAGRRENEEDEDERLLEALGPPSNLKELRIDEYGGRRNVVPINWIMSLTNLRDLSLIMWRNREHLPPLGKLPSLEDLKIQGMQSVKRVGNEFLGVESDTDGSSVIAFPKLKLLRFDNMKELEELDFRTAIKGEIIIMPRLSSLQILRCLKLKALPDHLLQKTTLQELWISGCPILKERCRKETGEDWPNIRHIPKISIG
;
A
#
# COMPACT_ATOMS: atom_id res chain seq x y z
N MET A 1 5.13 23.26 9.09
CA MET A 1 4.91 22.86 7.68
C MET A 1 5.85 23.55 6.71
N VAL A 2 6.03 24.87 6.76
CA VAL A 2 6.88 25.57 5.77
C VAL A 2 8.36 25.25 5.97
N ASP A 3 8.79 25.05 7.22
CA ASP A 3 10.17 24.67 7.56
C ASP A 3 10.59 23.32 6.91
N ALA A 4 9.64 22.40 6.78
CA ALA A 4 9.84 21.12 6.10
C ALA A 4 10.01 21.24 4.58
N ILE A 5 9.61 22.37 3.98
CA ILE A 5 9.83 22.69 2.56
C ILE A 5 11.18 23.41 2.41
N ILE A 6 11.47 24.37 3.29
CA ILE A 6 12.71 25.17 3.24
C ILE A 6 13.95 24.31 3.46
N SER A 7 13.93 23.37 4.41
CA SER A 7 15.13 22.57 4.74
C SER A 7 15.66 21.75 3.53
N PRO A 8 14.83 20.96 2.82
CA PRO A 8 15.26 20.31 1.58
C PRO A 8 15.67 21.27 0.47
N LEU A 9 14.99 22.40 0.33
CA LEU A 9 15.33 23.43 -0.66
C LEU A 9 16.74 23.96 -0.42
N LEU A 10 17.10 24.23 0.84
CA LEU A 10 18.45 24.65 1.22
C LEU A 10 19.50 23.60 0.83
N ASP A 11 19.23 22.31 1.09
CA ASP A 11 20.14 21.23 0.69
C ASP A 11 20.29 21.13 -0.83
N GLN A 12 19.19 21.27 -1.59
CA GLN A 12 19.23 21.26 -3.05
C GLN A 12 20.00 22.47 -3.59
N LEU A 13 19.80 23.67 -3.04
CA LEU A 13 20.55 24.87 -3.43
C LEU A 13 22.04 24.73 -3.18
N ILE A 14 22.42 24.17 -2.03
CA ILE A 14 23.83 23.89 -1.71
C ILE A 14 24.39 22.91 -2.73
N SER A 15 23.64 21.86 -3.09
CA SER A 15 24.05 20.92 -4.13
C SER A 15 24.25 21.61 -5.48
N VAL A 16 23.31 22.46 -5.91
CA VAL A 16 23.41 23.22 -7.16
C VAL A 16 24.63 24.14 -7.14
N ALA A 17 24.88 24.85 -6.04
CA ALA A 17 26.04 25.73 -5.90
C ALA A 17 27.38 24.97 -5.96
N VAL A 18 27.45 23.79 -5.32
CA VAL A 18 28.65 22.93 -5.36
C VAL A 18 28.87 22.37 -6.77
N GLU A 19 27.81 21.99 -7.47
CA GLU A 19 27.90 21.44 -8.82
C GLU A 19 28.28 22.50 -9.86
N GLU A 20 27.72 23.71 -9.81
CA GLU A 20 28.17 24.83 -10.66
C GLU A 20 29.67 25.12 -10.47
N ALA A 21 30.17 25.02 -9.23
CA ALA A 21 31.58 25.21 -8.94
C ALA A 21 32.47 24.09 -9.54
N LYS A 22 31.97 22.85 -9.62
CA LYS A 22 32.70 21.68 -10.13
C LYS A 22 32.76 21.60 -11.65
N GLU A 23 31.67 21.91 -12.35
CA GLU A 23 31.62 21.76 -13.81
C GLU A 23 32.51 22.77 -14.56
N GLN A 24 33.11 23.78 -13.89
CA GLN A 24 33.76 24.95 -14.51
C GLN A 24 32.88 25.65 -15.58
N VAL A 25 31.57 25.38 -15.58
CA VAL A 25 30.61 25.92 -16.53
C VAL A 25 30.26 27.35 -16.09
N ARG A 26 31.12 28.31 -16.43
CA ARG A 26 30.81 29.76 -16.36
C ARG A 26 29.84 30.21 -17.47
N LEU A 27 28.98 29.33 -17.99
CA LEU A 27 28.17 29.63 -19.19
C LEU A 27 26.94 30.51 -18.89
N VAL A 28 26.47 30.54 -17.63
CA VAL A 28 25.42 31.48 -17.17
C VAL A 28 25.96 32.32 -16.02
N THR A 29 26.59 33.45 -16.34
CA THR A 29 27.10 34.41 -15.35
C THR A 29 25.95 34.95 -14.48
N GLY A 30 25.94 34.64 -13.18
CA GLY A 30 25.00 35.21 -12.21
C GLY A 30 24.25 34.20 -11.34
N VAL A 31 24.05 32.95 -11.81
CA VAL A 31 23.26 31.93 -11.09
C VAL A 31 23.82 31.63 -9.70
N GLY A 32 25.12 31.37 -9.57
CA GLY A 32 25.75 31.18 -8.27
C GLY A 32 25.62 32.37 -7.30
N LYS A 33 25.44 33.60 -7.78
CA LYS A 33 25.15 34.77 -6.92
C LYS A 33 23.69 34.74 -6.46
N GLU A 34 22.76 34.47 -7.37
CA GLU A 34 21.34 34.34 -7.08
C GLU A 34 21.07 33.19 -6.10
N VAL A 35 21.67 32.01 -6.30
CA VAL A 35 21.54 30.85 -5.39
C VAL A 35 22.07 31.17 -3.98
N LYS A 36 23.19 31.90 -3.87
CA LYS A 36 23.72 32.34 -2.56
C LYS A 36 22.77 33.30 -1.86
N LYS A 37 22.23 34.27 -2.59
CA LYS A 37 21.25 35.24 -2.07
C LYS A 37 20.02 34.51 -1.55
N LEU A 38 19.46 33.60 -2.35
CA LEU A 38 18.30 32.80 -2.01
C LEU A 38 18.54 31.97 -0.74
N THR A 39 19.70 31.32 -0.65
CA THR A 39 20.12 30.54 0.52
C THR A 39 20.18 31.42 1.78
N SER A 40 20.69 32.65 1.69
CA SER A 40 20.72 33.56 2.84
C SER A 40 19.32 34.02 3.26
N THR A 41 18.45 34.35 2.30
CA THR A 41 17.07 34.79 2.57
C THR A 41 16.25 33.68 3.23
N LEU A 42 16.30 32.46 2.70
CA LEU A 42 15.60 31.31 3.28
C LEU A 42 16.09 30.98 4.70
N ARG A 43 17.40 31.08 4.99
CA ARG A 43 17.91 30.90 6.37
C ARG A 43 17.39 31.96 7.33
N ALA A 44 17.29 33.22 6.88
CA ALA A 44 16.77 34.31 7.70
C ALA A 44 15.26 34.16 7.99
N ILE A 45 14.51 33.58 7.05
CA ILE A 45 13.09 33.22 7.22
C ILE A 45 12.96 32.01 8.15
N GLN A 46 13.79 30.97 7.96
CA GLN A 46 13.76 29.76 8.77
C GLN A 46 13.89 30.04 10.27
N ALA A 47 14.71 31.03 10.64
CA ALA A 47 14.93 31.44 12.03
C ALA A 47 13.68 31.96 12.77
N VAL A 48 12.62 32.35 12.05
CA VAL A 48 11.38 32.89 12.61
C VAL A 48 10.15 32.01 12.34
N LEU A 49 10.30 30.94 11.55
CA LEU A 49 9.17 30.10 11.10
C LEU A 49 8.43 29.45 12.26
N HIS A 50 9.13 29.06 13.32
CA HIS A 50 8.49 28.42 14.48
C HIS A 50 7.45 29.35 15.15
N ASP A 51 7.79 30.63 15.32
CA ASP A 51 6.88 31.61 15.91
C ASP A 51 5.72 31.94 14.95
N ALA A 52 6.03 32.13 13.66
CA ALA A 52 5.01 32.38 12.64
C ALA A 52 4.00 31.22 12.54
N GLU A 53 4.45 29.97 12.54
CA GLU A 53 3.57 28.79 12.50
C GLU A 53 2.66 28.68 13.73
N LYS A 54 3.11 29.15 14.89
CA LYS A 54 2.28 29.20 16.11
C LYS A 54 1.23 30.31 16.03
N ARG A 55 1.59 31.48 15.49
CA ARG A 55 0.73 32.67 15.39
C ARG A 55 -0.31 32.58 14.28
N GLN A 56 -0.08 31.80 13.22
CA GLN A 56 -1.00 31.67 12.07
C GLN A 56 -2.43 31.28 12.43
N VAL A 57 -2.63 30.60 13.57
CA VAL A 57 -3.95 30.13 14.02
C VAL A 57 -4.80 31.29 14.57
N LYS A 58 -4.15 32.38 15.01
CA LYS A 58 -4.79 33.57 15.60
C LYS A 58 -4.77 34.76 14.66
N GLU A 59 -3.72 34.89 13.87
CA GLU A 59 -3.44 36.06 13.05
C GLU A 59 -3.57 35.72 11.57
N GLU A 60 -4.69 36.11 10.97
CA GLU A 60 -4.97 35.84 9.54
C GLU A 60 -3.90 36.46 8.63
N THR A 61 -3.32 37.61 9.00
CA THR A 61 -2.23 38.25 8.23
C THR A 61 -0.93 37.43 8.24
N VAL A 62 -0.61 36.78 9.36
CA VAL A 62 0.54 35.86 9.47
C VAL A 62 0.29 34.59 8.66
N ARG A 63 -0.95 34.09 8.67
CA ARG A 63 -1.37 32.96 7.82
C ARG A 63 -1.19 33.26 6.34
N LEU A 64 -1.67 34.42 5.88
CA LEU A 64 -1.50 34.86 4.49
C LEU A 64 -0.03 35.01 4.11
N TRP A 65 0.82 35.52 5.01
CA TRP A 65 2.26 35.61 4.78
C TRP A 65 2.92 34.22 4.65
N LEU A 66 2.56 33.26 5.50
CA LEU A 66 3.03 31.87 5.39
C LEU A 66 2.54 31.20 4.11
N ASP A 67 1.31 31.48 3.68
CA ASP A 67 0.75 30.96 2.44
C ASP A 67 1.55 31.46 1.22
N GLN A 68 1.89 32.76 1.18
CA GLN A 68 2.75 33.35 0.14
C GLN A 68 4.16 32.74 0.13
N LEU A 69 4.76 32.58 1.31
CA LEU A 69 6.08 31.96 1.45
C LEU A 69 6.07 30.51 0.95
N ARG A 70 5.04 29.76 1.31
CA ARG A 70 4.86 28.37 0.87
C ARG A 70 4.74 28.30 -0.66
N ASP A 71 3.96 29.18 -1.26
CA ASP A 71 3.79 29.23 -2.71
C ASP A 71 5.10 29.52 -3.44
N ALA A 72 5.87 30.50 -2.96
CA ALA A 72 7.19 30.81 -3.50
C ALA A 72 8.17 29.63 -3.36
N CYS A 73 8.13 28.91 -2.23
CA CYS A 73 8.94 27.71 -2.04
C CYS A 73 8.55 26.58 -3.00
N TYR A 74 7.26 26.41 -3.29
CA TYR A 74 6.80 25.41 -4.24
C TYR A 74 7.23 25.71 -5.68
N ASP A 75 7.07 26.95 -6.13
CA ASP A 75 7.53 27.38 -7.45
C ASP A 75 9.05 27.18 -7.58
N MET A 76 9.78 27.41 -6.48
CA MET A 76 11.21 27.16 -6.40
C MET A 76 11.60 25.68 -6.49
N GLU A 77 10.89 24.79 -5.80
CA GLU A 77 11.12 23.34 -5.93
C GLU A 77 10.96 22.87 -7.37
N ASP A 78 9.98 23.42 -8.08
CA ASP A 78 9.69 23.05 -9.46
C ASP A 78 10.83 23.56 -10.38
N VAL A 79 11.29 24.80 -10.22
CA VAL A 79 12.45 25.32 -10.97
C VAL A 79 13.74 24.52 -10.71
N LEU A 80 14.02 24.16 -9.46
CA LEU A 80 15.17 23.30 -9.12
C LEU A 80 15.01 21.89 -9.69
N GLY A 81 13.77 21.36 -9.75
CA GLY A 81 13.46 20.10 -10.40
C GLY A 81 13.77 20.14 -11.90
N GLU A 82 13.41 21.22 -12.60
CA GLU A 82 13.70 21.42 -14.03
C GLU A 82 15.22 21.43 -14.26
N TRP A 83 15.97 22.16 -13.43
CA TRP A 83 17.44 22.20 -13.48
C TRP A 83 18.06 20.81 -13.34
N ASN A 84 17.63 20.06 -12.32
CA ASN A 84 18.14 18.71 -12.08
C ASN A 84 17.83 17.76 -13.24
N THR A 85 16.64 17.87 -13.83
CA THR A 85 16.22 17.05 -14.97
C THR A 85 17.03 17.34 -16.22
N ALA A 86 17.20 18.63 -16.54
CA ALA A 86 18.02 19.07 -17.67
C ALA A 86 19.45 18.55 -17.58
N ARG A 87 20.01 18.50 -16.38
CA ARG A 87 21.35 17.96 -16.13
C ARG A 87 21.40 16.45 -16.29
N LEU A 88 20.44 15.71 -15.72
CA LEU A 88 20.37 14.25 -15.88
C LEU A 88 20.27 13.88 -17.35
N LYS A 89 19.45 14.60 -18.11
CA LYS A 89 19.33 14.43 -19.56
C LYS A 89 20.68 14.56 -20.26
N LEU A 90 21.44 15.61 -19.97
CA LEU A 90 22.78 15.81 -20.55
C LEU A 90 23.78 14.69 -20.18
N GLN A 91 23.73 14.21 -18.93
CA GLN A 91 24.62 13.16 -18.46
C GLN A 91 24.30 11.80 -19.09
N ILE A 92 23.03 11.53 -19.38
CA ILE A 92 22.57 10.24 -19.87
C ILE A 92 22.66 10.22 -21.40
N ASP A 93 22.06 11.19 -22.07
CA ASP A 93 22.04 11.24 -23.54
C ASP A 93 23.45 11.52 -24.12
N GLY A 94 24.32 12.23 -23.40
CA GLY A 94 25.70 12.48 -23.83
C GLY A 94 26.64 11.27 -23.74
N VAL A 95 26.24 10.20 -23.03
CA VAL A 95 27.01 8.95 -22.91
C VAL A 95 26.66 7.96 -24.03
N ASP A 96 25.42 7.98 -24.52
CA ASP A 96 24.95 7.06 -25.56
C ASP A 96 25.56 7.36 -26.95
N ASP A 97 25.94 8.60 -27.23
CA ASP A 97 26.61 8.99 -28.50
C ASP A 97 28.04 8.40 -28.64
N HIS A 98 28.66 7.91 -27.56
CA HIS A 98 30.02 7.38 -27.59
C HIS A 98 30.11 5.86 -27.81
N GLN A 99 28.99 5.13 -27.81
CA GLN A 99 29.00 3.67 -27.97
C GLN A 99 28.63 3.17 -29.38
N ASN A 100 28.14 4.05 -30.28
CA ASN A 100 27.71 3.67 -31.64
C ASN A 100 28.69 4.04 -32.78
N ASP A 101 29.93 4.43 -32.48
CA ASP A 101 30.92 4.76 -33.51
C ASP A 101 31.82 3.56 -33.86
N THR A 102 31.33 2.67 -34.73
CA THR A 102 32.20 1.95 -35.67
C THR A 102 32.00 2.52 -37.07
N LEU A 103 33.07 3.17 -37.55
CA LEU A 103 33.33 3.60 -38.93
C LEU A 103 32.61 4.88 -39.41
N VAL A 104 33.20 6.05 -39.06
CA VAL A 104 33.74 7.11 -39.95
C VAL A 104 33.75 8.44 -39.18
N PRO A 105 34.89 9.15 -39.08
CA PRO A 105 34.93 10.42 -38.34
C PRO A 105 34.28 11.54 -39.17
N ARG A 106 33.00 11.84 -38.92
CA ARG A 106 32.39 13.06 -39.45
C ARG A 106 32.58 14.22 -38.48
N LYS A 107 33.38 15.18 -38.95
CA LYS A 107 33.67 16.48 -38.36
C LYS A 107 32.45 17.16 -37.74
N LYS A 108 32.68 17.79 -36.59
CA LYS A 108 31.87 18.84 -35.96
C LYS A 108 31.39 19.88 -36.98
N VAL A 109 30.18 19.72 -37.52
CA VAL A 109 29.43 20.80 -38.15
C VAL A 109 27.94 20.56 -37.89
N CYS A 110 27.33 21.45 -37.11
CA CYS A 110 25.87 21.53 -36.92
C CYS A 110 25.17 21.69 -38.28
N SER A 111 24.37 20.71 -38.69
CA SER A 111 23.37 20.90 -39.75
C SER A 111 22.04 21.30 -39.13
N PHE A 112 21.61 22.50 -39.48
CA PHE A 112 20.33 23.13 -39.17
C PHE A 112 19.16 22.35 -39.80
N PHE A 113 18.16 21.98 -39.00
CA PHE A 113 16.76 21.83 -39.46
C PHE A 113 15.79 22.31 -38.37
N PRO A 114 14.77 23.14 -38.71
CA PRO A 114 13.77 23.61 -37.77
C PRO A 114 12.47 22.82 -37.90
N THR A 115 12.06 22.08 -36.88
CA THR A 115 10.68 21.61 -36.73
C THR A 115 10.24 21.75 -35.28
N ALA A 116 9.05 22.33 -35.12
CA ALA A 116 8.51 22.85 -33.87
C ALA A 116 8.13 21.77 -32.86
N SER A 117 8.90 21.70 -31.78
CA SER A 117 8.43 21.42 -30.42
C SER A 117 9.39 22.15 -29.48
N CYS A 118 8.87 23.01 -28.61
CA CYS A 118 9.64 24.03 -27.89
C CYS A 118 10.55 23.51 -26.75
N PHE A 119 11.29 22.42 -26.95
CA PHE A 119 12.41 22.01 -26.09
C PHE A 119 13.61 21.41 -26.85
N GLY A 120 13.67 21.54 -28.19
CA GLY A 120 14.88 21.28 -28.99
C GLY A 120 15.97 22.37 -28.88
N CYS A 121 15.93 23.21 -27.85
CA CYS A 121 16.86 24.31 -27.67
C CYS A 121 18.22 23.79 -27.16
N LYS A 122 19.32 24.35 -27.69
CA LYS A 122 20.69 24.08 -27.21
C LYS A 122 20.73 24.14 -25.67
N PRO A 123 21.49 23.27 -24.97
CA PRO A 123 21.55 23.20 -23.50
C PRO A 123 21.76 24.55 -22.79
N ILE A 124 22.39 25.51 -23.49
CA ILE A 124 22.65 26.87 -23.03
C ILE A 124 21.38 27.73 -22.91
N VAL A 125 20.39 27.56 -23.79
CA VAL A 125 19.13 28.34 -23.77
C VAL A 125 18.26 27.90 -22.60
N LEU A 126 18.10 26.58 -22.41
CA LEU A 126 17.35 26.02 -21.28
C LEU A 126 17.93 26.46 -19.92
N ARG A 127 19.26 26.48 -19.78
CA ARG A 127 19.92 26.98 -18.54
C ARG A 127 19.72 28.48 -18.33
N ARG A 128 19.60 29.29 -19.38
CA ARG A 128 19.30 30.73 -19.27
C ARG A 128 17.86 30.98 -18.81
N ASP A 129 16.90 30.24 -19.35
CA ASP A 129 15.49 30.37 -18.97
C ASP A 129 15.30 29.99 -17.49
N ILE A 130 15.92 28.90 -17.03
CA ILE A 130 15.91 28.50 -15.62
C ILE A 130 16.57 29.57 -14.72
N ALA A 131 17.67 30.18 -15.17
CA ALA A 131 18.33 31.25 -14.42
C ALA A 131 17.45 32.50 -14.25
N LEU A 132 16.65 32.84 -15.27
CA LEU A 132 15.68 33.94 -15.17
C LEU A 132 14.57 33.61 -14.15
N LYS A 133 14.03 32.37 -14.18
CA LYS A 133 13.05 31.92 -13.19
C LYS A 133 13.61 31.98 -11.75
N ILE A 134 14.86 31.56 -11.54
CA ILE A 134 15.53 31.67 -10.22
C ILE A 134 15.60 33.13 -9.77
N LYS A 135 15.90 34.06 -10.68
CA LYS A 135 15.98 35.49 -10.37
C LYS A 135 14.61 36.07 -9.96
N GLU A 136 13.55 35.73 -10.69
CA GLU A 136 12.17 36.16 -10.37
C GLU A 136 11.71 35.64 -9.00
N ILE A 137 12.02 34.38 -8.68
CA ILE A 137 11.72 33.81 -7.36
C ILE A 137 12.51 34.51 -6.26
N ASN A 138 13.76 34.89 -6.53
CA ASN A 138 14.58 35.65 -5.58
C ASN A 138 13.97 37.03 -5.26
N GLU A 139 13.46 37.73 -6.26
CA GLU A 139 12.78 39.02 -6.07
C GLU A 139 11.51 38.83 -5.21
N THR A 140 10.74 37.78 -5.47
CA THR A 140 9.55 37.43 -4.69
C THR A 140 9.88 37.10 -3.23
N LEU A 141 10.89 36.24 -2.99
CA LEU A 141 11.31 35.86 -1.63
C LEU A 141 11.91 37.02 -0.85
N ASP A 142 12.61 37.95 -1.52
CA ASP A 142 13.12 39.16 -0.88
C ASP A 142 11.97 40.04 -0.36
N ASP A 143 10.90 40.19 -1.14
CA ASP A 143 9.75 40.99 -0.71
C ASP A 143 9.00 40.32 0.45
N ILE A 144 8.82 38.99 0.42
CA ILE A 144 8.29 38.21 1.54
C ILE A 144 9.18 38.36 2.78
N SER A 145 10.49 38.36 2.60
CA SER A 145 11.45 38.55 3.70
C SER A 145 11.40 39.95 4.30
N LYS A 146 11.06 41.00 3.52
CA LYS A 146 10.88 42.36 4.06
C LYS A 146 9.58 42.48 4.86
N GLN A 147 8.50 41.86 4.39
CA GLN A 147 7.22 41.83 5.11
C GLN A 147 7.34 41.16 6.48
N LYS A 148 8.20 40.14 6.59
CA LYS A 148 8.54 39.46 7.84
C LYS A 148 8.85 40.42 8.99
N ASP A 149 9.58 41.50 8.70
CA ASP A 149 10.05 42.46 9.70
C ASP A 149 8.91 43.29 10.30
N MET A 150 7.75 43.34 9.63
CA MET A 150 6.55 44.04 10.12
C MET A 150 5.83 43.29 11.25
N PHE A 151 6.04 41.97 11.37
CA PHE A 151 5.32 41.12 12.33
C PHE A 151 6.05 40.95 13.67
N GLY A 152 7.33 41.34 13.75
CA GLY A 152 8.13 41.27 14.97
C GLY A 152 8.31 39.85 15.53
N PHE A 153 8.47 38.84 14.66
CA PHE A 153 8.59 37.44 15.09
C PHE A 153 9.80 37.19 16.00
N ALA A 154 9.62 36.30 16.97
CA ALA A 154 10.71 35.88 17.86
C ALA A 154 11.72 34.98 17.11
N VAL A 155 13.01 35.29 17.26
CA VAL A 155 14.09 34.47 16.68
C VAL A 155 14.37 33.28 17.59
N HIS A 156 14.18 32.08 17.06
CA HIS A 156 14.54 30.84 17.75
C HIS A 156 15.87 30.30 17.23
N VAL A 157 16.82 30.03 18.13
CA VAL A 157 18.05 29.30 17.79
C VAL A 157 17.66 27.84 17.52
N ILE A 158 17.79 27.41 16.26
CA ILE A 158 17.50 26.05 15.81
C ILE A 158 18.40 25.08 16.60
N LYS A 159 17.85 24.41 17.62
CA LYS A 159 18.48 23.21 18.19
C LYS A 159 18.16 22.06 17.25
N SER A 160 19.10 21.74 16.37
CA SER A 160 19.05 20.66 15.39
C SER A 160 19.15 19.26 16.02
N ASN A 161 18.40 19.01 17.11
CA ASN A 161 18.24 17.70 17.72
C ASN A 161 16.75 17.37 17.73
N GLU A 162 16.17 17.11 16.56
CA GLU A 162 14.94 16.34 16.48
C GLU A 162 15.25 14.95 17.03
N ARG A 163 14.91 14.71 18.30
CA ARG A 163 14.85 13.35 18.84
C ARG A 163 13.77 12.63 18.04
N VAL A 164 14.20 11.73 17.15
CA VAL A 164 13.30 10.73 16.60
C VAL A 164 12.99 9.81 17.75
N ASP A 165 11.74 9.86 18.23
CA ASP A 165 11.24 9.01 19.30
C ASP A 165 11.64 7.55 19.02
N GLU A 166 12.25 6.91 20.03
CA GLU A 166 12.58 5.49 19.98
C GLU A 166 11.31 4.68 19.69
N ARG A 167 11.47 3.58 18.92
CA ARG A 167 10.39 2.68 18.48
C ARG A 167 9.40 2.42 19.62
N VAL A 168 8.23 3.06 19.52
CA VAL A 168 7.09 2.78 20.38
C VAL A 168 6.39 1.55 19.80
N PRO A 169 6.24 0.45 20.56
CA PRO A 169 5.41 -0.67 20.12
C PRO A 169 3.99 -0.18 19.88
N SER A 170 3.48 -0.42 18.67
CA SER A 170 2.11 -0.13 18.25
C SER A 170 1.15 -1.00 19.05
N ILE A 171 0.55 -0.44 20.09
CA ILE A 171 -0.57 -1.07 20.80
C ILE A 171 -1.81 -0.76 19.98
N SER A 172 -2.36 -1.74 19.28
CA SER A 172 -3.66 -1.60 18.61
C SER A 172 -4.29 -2.96 18.33
N SER A 173 -4.91 -3.51 19.36
CA SER A 173 -6.10 -4.34 19.25
C SER A 173 -7.14 -3.68 20.14
N ILE A 174 -8.35 -3.42 19.66
CA ILE A 174 -9.45 -3.12 20.58
C ILE A 174 -9.72 -4.44 21.31
N ASP A 175 -9.05 -4.64 22.44
CA ASP A 175 -9.39 -5.69 23.38
C ASP A 175 -10.70 -5.27 24.09
N GLU A 176 -11.56 -6.23 24.45
CA GLU A 176 -12.80 -5.94 25.19
C GLU A 176 -12.50 -5.22 26.52
N SER A 177 -11.26 -5.38 27.02
CA SER A 177 -10.70 -4.69 28.19
C SER A 177 -10.41 -3.19 27.98
N GLU A 178 -10.45 -2.66 26.75
CA GLU A 178 -10.12 -1.26 26.42
C GLU A 178 -11.35 -0.32 26.39
N ILE A 179 -12.58 -0.84 26.48
CA ILE A 179 -13.80 -0.03 26.48
C ILE A 179 -14.22 0.26 27.92
N PHE A 180 -13.74 1.39 28.46
CA PHE A 180 -14.04 1.85 29.82
C PHE A 180 -15.34 2.64 29.90
N GLY A 181 -16.05 2.49 31.03
CA GLY A 181 -17.15 3.38 31.41
C GLY A 181 -18.40 3.34 30.53
N ARG A 182 -18.63 2.21 29.85
CA ARG A 182 -19.81 2.01 28.98
C ARG A 182 -20.53 0.71 29.24
N GLU A 183 -20.44 0.18 30.46
CA GLU A 183 -20.93 -1.16 30.77
C GLU A 183 -22.45 -1.25 30.68
N ASP A 184 -23.15 -0.19 31.09
CA ASP A 184 -24.59 -0.09 30.98
C ASP A 184 -25.02 -0.04 29.50
N GLU A 185 -24.39 0.79 28.67
CA GLU A 185 -24.74 0.88 27.24
C GLU A 185 -24.35 -0.39 26.47
N LYS A 186 -23.25 -1.06 26.83
CA LYS A 186 -22.87 -2.38 26.27
C LYS A 186 -23.96 -3.41 26.54
N ASN A 187 -24.36 -3.53 27.81
CA ASN A 187 -25.36 -4.50 28.22
C ASN A 187 -26.73 -4.18 27.61
N ASP A 188 -27.14 -2.92 27.61
CA ASP A 188 -28.39 -2.49 26.97
C ASP A 188 -28.42 -2.78 25.47
N LEU A 189 -27.35 -2.45 24.73
CA LEU A 189 -27.26 -2.71 23.29
C LEU A 189 -27.32 -4.22 22.97
N VAL A 190 -26.52 -5.04 23.67
CA VAL A 190 -26.51 -6.49 23.47
C VAL A 190 -27.89 -7.09 23.79
N ASN A 191 -28.50 -6.67 24.89
CA ASN A 191 -29.85 -7.13 25.27
C ASN A 191 -30.89 -6.78 24.21
N ARG A 192 -30.88 -5.55 23.66
CA ARG A 192 -31.82 -5.14 22.60
C ARG A 192 -31.60 -5.87 21.27
N LEU A 193 -30.36 -6.24 20.96
CA LEU A 193 -30.02 -7.01 19.76
C LEU A 193 -30.56 -8.45 19.86
N ILE A 194 -30.43 -9.10 21.02
CA ILE A 194 -30.79 -10.52 21.20
C ILE A 194 -32.27 -10.70 21.59
N CYS A 195 -32.93 -9.64 22.08
CA CYS A 195 -34.34 -9.69 22.46
C CYS A 195 -35.28 -9.93 21.25
N GLU A 196 -36.14 -10.95 21.36
CA GLU A 196 -37.20 -11.22 20.38
C GLU A 196 -38.30 -10.15 20.48
N GLY A 197 -38.62 -9.48 19.36
CA GLY A 197 -39.70 -8.50 19.29
C GLY A 197 -41.09 -9.13 19.36
N SER A 198 -42.14 -8.30 19.41
CA SER A 198 -43.52 -8.80 19.35
C SER A 198 -43.79 -9.53 18.03
N LYS A 199 -44.66 -10.57 18.05
CA LYS A 199 -45.01 -11.36 16.86
C LYS A 199 -45.79 -10.56 15.80
N GLU A 200 -46.25 -9.36 16.13
CA GLU A 200 -47.03 -8.47 15.26
C GLU A 200 -46.17 -7.57 14.37
N GLN A 201 -44.86 -7.49 14.64
CA GLN A 201 -43.94 -6.61 13.91
C GLN A 201 -43.48 -7.25 12.58
N LYS A 202 -43.80 -6.62 11.46
CA LYS A 202 -43.35 -7.03 10.12
C LYS A 202 -42.02 -6.34 9.76
N GLY A 203 -40.96 -7.14 9.53
CA GLY A 203 -39.62 -6.67 9.17
C GLY A 203 -38.64 -6.54 10.34
N PRO A 204 -37.37 -6.15 10.08
CA PRO A 204 -36.34 -6.05 11.09
C PRO A 204 -36.56 -4.86 12.04
N ARG A 205 -36.22 -5.03 13.32
CA ARG A 205 -36.29 -3.94 14.31
C ARG A 205 -35.04 -3.07 14.21
N ILE A 206 -35.24 -1.76 14.14
CA ILE A 206 -34.17 -0.77 13.95
C ILE A 206 -33.76 -0.17 15.31
N ILE A 207 -32.47 -0.26 15.62
CA ILE A 207 -31.82 0.27 16.81
C ILE A 207 -30.81 1.32 16.36
N SER A 208 -30.83 2.51 16.97
CA SER A 208 -29.93 3.61 16.64
C SER A 208 -29.05 4.01 17.83
N LEU A 209 -27.75 4.09 17.61
CA LEU A 209 -26.79 4.74 18.50
C LEU A 209 -26.61 6.19 18.05
N VAL A 210 -26.99 7.14 18.90
CA VAL A 210 -26.95 8.58 18.58
C VAL A 210 -25.98 9.30 19.49
N GLY A 211 -25.08 10.11 18.94
CA GLY A 211 -24.12 10.86 19.75
C GLY A 211 -23.08 11.61 18.93
N MET A 212 -22.36 12.54 19.57
CA MET A 212 -21.37 13.39 18.92
C MET A 212 -20.26 12.57 18.22
N GLY A 213 -19.53 13.17 17.28
CA GLY A 213 -18.40 12.50 16.64
C GLY A 213 -17.31 12.16 17.68
N GLY A 214 -16.61 11.03 17.50
CA GLY A 214 -15.49 10.63 18.37
C GLY A 214 -15.91 10.18 19.78
N ILE A 215 -17.21 10.05 20.03
CA ILE A 215 -17.79 9.62 21.31
C ILE A 215 -17.69 8.10 21.56
N GLY A 216 -17.39 7.32 20.52
CA GLY A 216 -17.27 5.85 20.61
C GLY A 216 -18.48 5.03 20.13
N LYS A 217 -19.36 5.60 19.29
CA LYS A 217 -20.53 4.87 18.72
C LYS A 217 -20.11 3.64 17.92
N THR A 218 -19.21 3.83 16.95
CA THR A 218 -18.65 2.75 16.13
C THR A 218 -17.98 1.70 17.00
N THR A 219 -17.24 2.10 18.03
CA THR A 219 -16.62 1.19 19.00
C THR A 219 -17.65 0.34 19.75
N LEU A 220 -18.75 0.94 20.20
CA LEU A 220 -19.84 0.23 20.88
C LEU A 220 -20.59 -0.72 19.92
N ALA A 221 -20.83 -0.28 18.69
CA ALA A 221 -21.43 -1.12 17.66
C ALA A 221 -20.52 -2.30 17.27
N GLN A 222 -19.19 -2.08 17.15
CA GLN A 222 -18.21 -3.13 16.87
C GLN A 222 -18.13 -4.14 18.03
N PHE A 223 -18.18 -3.66 19.28
CA PHE A 223 -18.27 -4.53 20.46
C PHE A 223 -19.50 -5.44 20.39
N ALA A 224 -20.69 -4.85 20.20
CA ALA A 224 -21.92 -5.61 20.14
C ALA A 224 -21.96 -6.56 18.93
N TYR A 225 -21.45 -6.12 17.78
CA TYR A 225 -21.31 -6.96 16.59
C TYR A 225 -20.44 -8.17 16.85
N ASN A 226 -19.32 -8.01 17.58
CA ASN A 226 -18.36 -9.07 17.84
C ASN A 226 -18.65 -9.91 19.10
N ASN A 227 -19.65 -9.53 19.90
CA ASN A 227 -20.06 -10.23 21.11
C ASN A 227 -20.46 -11.69 20.81
N GLY A 228 -20.07 -12.62 21.70
CA GLY A 228 -20.26 -14.06 21.53
C GLY A 228 -21.74 -14.48 21.44
N ASP A 229 -22.63 -13.82 22.15
CA ASP A 229 -24.06 -14.15 22.16
C ASP A 229 -24.76 -13.58 20.92
N VAL A 230 -24.39 -12.36 20.49
CA VAL A 230 -24.86 -11.78 19.22
C VAL A 230 -24.41 -12.64 18.04
N LYS A 231 -23.17 -13.12 18.02
CA LYS A 231 -22.63 -14.04 16.99
C LYS A 231 -23.44 -15.34 16.87
N LYS A 232 -23.93 -15.88 17.98
CA LYS A 232 -24.74 -17.12 17.99
C LYS A 232 -26.20 -16.88 17.62
N TYR A 233 -26.71 -15.67 17.85
CA TYR A 233 -28.12 -15.36 17.65
C TYR A 233 -28.50 -15.12 16.19
N PHE A 234 -27.62 -14.53 15.38
CA PHE A 234 -27.88 -14.20 13.96
C PHE A 234 -27.24 -15.20 13.00
N ASP A 235 -27.97 -15.57 11.94
CA ASP A 235 -27.45 -16.44 10.86
C ASP A 235 -26.42 -15.69 10.01
N GLU A 236 -26.69 -14.40 9.75
CA GLU A 236 -25.86 -13.52 8.92
C GLU A 236 -25.64 -12.20 9.64
N ARG A 237 -24.41 -11.68 9.58
CA ARG A 237 -24.05 -10.38 10.14
C ARG A 237 -23.30 -9.59 9.08
N ILE A 238 -23.77 -8.39 8.79
CA ILE A 238 -23.23 -7.52 7.74
C ILE A 238 -22.89 -6.18 8.37
N TRP A 239 -21.70 -5.67 8.06
CA TRP A 239 -21.27 -4.33 8.45
C TRP A 239 -21.06 -3.47 7.21
N VAL A 240 -21.77 -2.35 7.13
CA VAL A 240 -21.62 -1.37 6.04
C VAL A 240 -21.35 0.00 6.65
N CYS A 241 -20.24 0.60 6.24
CA CYS A 241 -19.96 2.00 6.52
C CYS A 241 -20.65 2.87 5.47
N VAL A 242 -21.42 3.87 5.92
CA VAL A 242 -22.21 4.75 5.08
C VAL A 242 -21.46 6.05 4.86
N SER A 243 -20.84 6.20 3.69
CA SER A 243 -20.12 7.42 3.31
C SER A 243 -21.06 8.63 3.16
N ASP A 244 -20.49 9.83 3.26
CA ASP A 244 -21.09 11.08 2.80
C ASP A 244 -20.37 11.55 1.53
N PRO A 245 -21.03 11.59 0.35
CA PRO A 245 -22.48 11.44 0.12
C PRO A 245 -23.00 10.00 0.26
N PHE A 246 -24.28 9.90 0.62
CA PHE A 246 -25.00 8.61 0.72
C PHE A 246 -25.29 8.05 -0.68
N ASP A 247 -24.57 6.99 -1.02
CA ASP A 247 -24.65 6.25 -2.26
C ASP A 247 -25.41 4.92 -2.07
N GLU A 248 -26.65 4.87 -2.55
CA GLU A 248 -27.51 3.69 -2.51
C GLU A 248 -26.89 2.50 -3.23
N PHE A 249 -26.24 2.72 -4.37
CA PHE A 249 -25.66 1.64 -5.16
C PHE A 249 -24.46 1.01 -4.43
N ARG A 250 -23.56 1.83 -3.86
CA ARG A 250 -22.41 1.36 -3.09
C ARG A 250 -22.84 0.60 -1.83
N ILE A 251 -23.87 1.07 -1.13
CA ILE A 251 -24.42 0.39 0.05
C ILE A 251 -25.01 -0.96 -0.35
N ALA A 252 -25.86 -1.02 -1.38
CA ALA A 252 -26.45 -2.28 -1.84
C ALA A 252 -25.38 -3.27 -2.32
N LYS A 253 -24.34 -2.78 -2.99
CA LYS A 253 -23.19 -3.57 -3.42
C LYS A 253 -22.43 -4.16 -2.22
N ALA A 254 -22.12 -3.36 -1.21
CA ALA A 254 -21.45 -3.82 0.00
C ALA A 254 -22.26 -4.90 0.73
N ILE A 255 -23.58 -4.75 0.81
CA ILE A 255 -24.48 -5.74 1.42
C ILE A 255 -24.42 -7.08 0.65
N ILE A 256 -24.51 -7.05 -0.68
CA ILE A 256 -24.53 -8.31 -1.45
C ILE A 256 -23.16 -9.00 -1.49
N GLU A 257 -22.07 -8.24 -1.49
CA GLU A 257 -20.71 -8.78 -1.41
C GLU A 257 -20.51 -9.53 -0.09
N ALA A 258 -20.99 -8.95 1.02
CA ALA A 258 -20.98 -9.60 2.34
C ALA A 258 -21.86 -10.85 2.42
N LEU A 259 -22.94 -10.94 1.64
CA LEU A 259 -23.86 -12.10 1.64
C LEU A 259 -23.41 -13.26 0.73
N THR A 260 -22.56 -13.01 -0.26
CA THR A 260 -22.29 -13.98 -1.33
C THR A 260 -20.81 -14.35 -1.50
N ASP A 261 -19.90 -13.72 -0.75
CA ASP A 261 -18.45 -13.89 -0.86
C ASP A 261 -17.91 -13.78 -2.30
N SER A 262 -18.67 -13.13 -3.20
CA SER A 262 -18.37 -13.07 -4.63
C SER A 262 -18.55 -11.65 -5.18
N ALA A 263 -17.46 -11.08 -5.70
CA ALA A 263 -17.47 -9.83 -6.45
C ALA A 263 -17.94 -10.07 -7.89
N SER A 264 -19.20 -10.49 -8.05
CA SER A 264 -19.80 -10.68 -9.39
C SER A 264 -20.08 -9.33 -10.08
N ASN A 265 -20.13 -9.29 -11.42
CA ASN A 265 -20.57 -8.10 -12.15
C ASN A 265 -22.04 -7.83 -11.81
N PHE A 266 -22.26 -6.90 -10.88
CA PHE A 266 -23.60 -6.49 -10.49
C PHE A 266 -24.14 -5.53 -11.56
N GLY A 267 -25.35 -5.81 -12.05
CA GLY A 267 -26.06 -4.93 -12.99
C GLY A 267 -26.61 -3.69 -12.29
N GLU A 268 -27.67 -3.11 -12.84
CA GLU A 268 -28.34 -1.93 -12.30
C GLU A 268 -28.80 -2.10 -10.84
N PHE A 269 -28.99 -0.99 -10.12
CA PHE A 269 -29.39 -0.96 -8.70
C PHE A 269 -30.58 -1.86 -8.36
N GLN A 270 -31.60 -1.95 -9.21
CA GLN A 270 -32.76 -2.83 -8.99
C GLN A 270 -32.38 -4.32 -8.95
N SER A 271 -31.39 -4.74 -9.75
CA SER A 271 -30.92 -6.12 -9.77
C SER A 271 -30.20 -6.50 -8.46
N LEU A 272 -29.47 -5.55 -7.87
CA LEU A 272 -28.86 -5.70 -6.54
C LEU A 272 -29.94 -5.87 -5.48
N MET A 273 -30.95 -5.02 -5.47
CA MET A 273 -32.05 -5.07 -4.50
C MET A 273 -32.81 -6.40 -4.57
N GLN A 274 -33.12 -6.90 -5.77
CA GLN A 274 -33.78 -8.21 -5.93
C GLN A 274 -32.92 -9.37 -5.41
N ARG A 275 -31.59 -9.31 -5.63
CA ARG A 275 -30.67 -10.31 -5.10
C ARG A 275 -30.61 -10.27 -3.57
N ILE A 276 -30.46 -9.08 -2.98
CA ILE A 276 -30.48 -8.91 -1.52
C ILE A 276 -31.76 -9.52 -0.97
N GLN A 277 -32.92 -9.17 -1.53
CA GLN A 277 -34.23 -9.68 -1.09
C GLN A 277 -34.29 -11.22 -1.13
N LYS A 278 -33.74 -11.85 -2.17
CA LYS A 278 -33.69 -13.31 -2.29
C LYS A 278 -32.76 -13.97 -1.27
N HIS A 279 -31.61 -13.37 -0.97
CA HIS A 279 -30.60 -13.92 -0.06
C HIS A 279 -30.96 -13.74 1.43
N VAL A 280 -31.60 -12.62 1.77
CA VAL A 280 -32.03 -12.35 3.15
C VAL A 280 -33.35 -13.07 3.51
N ALA A 281 -34.11 -13.52 2.52
CA ALA A 281 -35.33 -14.29 2.75
C ALA A 281 -35.04 -15.55 3.58
N ARG A 282 -35.78 -15.72 4.68
CA ARG A 282 -35.68 -16.85 5.63
C ARG A 282 -34.39 -16.92 6.46
N LYS A 283 -33.57 -15.87 6.48
CA LYS A 283 -32.41 -15.76 7.37
C LYS A 283 -32.65 -14.71 8.46
N LYS A 284 -32.10 -14.94 9.65
CA LYS A 284 -32.06 -13.96 10.74
C LYS A 284 -30.82 -13.08 10.58
N LEU A 285 -31.02 -11.84 10.17
CA LEU A 285 -29.97 -10.92 9.75
C LEU A 285 -29.69 -9.84 10.81
N LEU A 286 -28.42 -9.53 11.05
CA LEU A 286 -27.97 -8.28 11.65
C LEU A 286 -27.29 -7.42 10.58
N LEU A 287 -27.86 -6.26 10.26
CA LEU A 287 -27.25 -5.27 9.37
C LEU A 287 -26.81 -4.06 10.18
N VAL A 288 -25.51 -3.75 10.19
CA VAL A 288 -24.96 -2.53 10.78
C VAL A 288 -24.74 -1.49 9.69
N LEU A 289 -25.34 -0.31 9.85
CA LEU A 289 -25.13 0.88 9.02
C LEU A 289 -24.40 1.93 9.88
N ASP A 290 -23.08 2.03 9.69
CA ASP A 290 -22.22 2.89 10.50
C ASP A 290 -22.08 4.29 9.89
N ASP A 291 -22.20 5.32 10.74
CA ASP A 291 -22.17 6.77 10.50
C ASP A 291 -23.14 7.25 9.40
N VAL A 292 -24.45 7.05 9.60
CA VAL A 292 -25.47 7.51 8.64
C VAL A 292 -25.73 9.02 8.75
N TRP A 293 -25.65 9.72 7.62
CA TRP A 293 -25.78 11.19 7.50
C TRP A 293 -27.00 11.69 6.72
N ASN A 294 -27.62 10.87 5.88
CA ASN A 294 -28.64 11.34 4.94
C ASN A 294 -30.04 11.41 5.58
N GLU A 295 -30.71 12.55 5.42
CA GLU A 295 -32.07 12.82 5.91
C GLU A 295 -33.16 12.51 4.86
N ASN A 296 -32.78 12.12 3.63
CA ASN A 296 -33.72 11.77 2.57
C ASN A 296 -34.33 10.37 2.80
N PHE A 297 -35.56 10.36 3.27
CA PHE A 297 -36.35 9.16 3.53
C PHE A 297 -36.47 8.22 2.31
N TYR A 298 -36.62 8.75 1.10
CA TYR A 298 -36.85 7.94 -0.10
C TYR A 298 -35.66 7.03 -0.45
N LYS A 299 -34.43 7.47 -0.14
CA LYS A 299 -33.23 6.65 -0.32
C LYS A 299 -33.21 5.45 0.64
N TRP A 300 -33.76 5.61 1.84
CA TRP A 300 -33.87 4.54 2.82
C TRP A 300 -35.04 3.60 2.56
N GLU A 301 -36.16 4.13 2.10
CA GLU A 301 -37.41 3.39 1.90
C GLU A 301 -37.22 2.12 1.06
N GLN A 302 -36.37 2.18 0.04
CA GLN A 302 -36.06 1.06 -0.84
C GLN A 302 -35.36 -0.09 -0.11
N PHE A 303 -34.39 0.22 0.76
CA PHE A 303 -33.72 -0.78 1.61
C PHE A 303 -34.66 -1.35 2.66
N ASN A 304 -35.45 -0.50 3.31
CA ASN A 304 -36.44 -0.96 4.28
C ASN A 304 -37.44 -1.94 3.65
N ASN A 305 -37.94 -1.63 2.44
CA ASN A 305 -38.84 -2.50 1.70
C ASN A 305 -38.20 -3.85 1.33
N CYS A 306 -36.93 -3.85 0.93
CA CYS A 306 -36.18 -5.07 0.63
C CYS A 306 -36.01 -5.98 1.86
N LEU A 307 -35.76 -5.38 3.03
CA LEU A 307 -35.47 -6.10 4.27
C LEU A 307 -36.72 -6.55 5.04
N LYS A 308 -37.93 -6.12 4.64
CA LYS A 308 -39.20 -6.55 5.27
C LYS A 308 -39.42 -8.07 5.27
N ASN A 309 -38.80 -8.80 4.36
CA ASN A 309 -38.94 -10.25 4.21
C ASN A 309 -37.93 -11.07 5.03
N CYS A 310 -37.08 -10.42 5.84
CA CYS A 310 -36.16 -11.10 6.75
C CYS A 310 -36.92 -11.91 7.82
N LEU A 311 -36.25 -12.92 8.41
CA LEU A 311 -36.84 -13.73 9.47
C LEU A 311 -37.13 -12.87 10.72
N HIS A 312 -38.17 -13.23 11.48
CA HIS A 312 -38.45 -12.61 12.77
C HIS A 312 -37.23 -12.71 13.70
N GLY A 313 -36.95 -11.62 14.42
CA GLY A 313 -35.73 -11.45 15.21
C GLY A 313 -34.57 -10.75 14.48
N SER A 314 -34.68 -10.48 13.17
CA SER A 314 -33.68 -9.69 12.44
C SER A 314 -33.59 -8.24 12.96
N LYS A 315 -32.39 -7.66 12.94
CA LYS A 315 -32.11 -6.31 13.47
C LYS A 315 -31.32 -5.47 12.48
N ILE A 316 -31.56 -4.16 12.51
CA ILE A 316 -30.72 -3.16 11.85
C ILE A 316 -30.15 -2.27 12.95
N LEU A 317 -28.83 -2.19 13.06
CA LEU A 317 -28.12 -1.31 13.96
C LEU A 317 -27.59 -0.12 13.18
N ILE A 318 -27.88 1.09 13.63
CA ILE A 318 -27.47 2.32 12.97
C ILE A 318 -26.62 3.13 13.93
N THR A 319 -25.54 3.73 13.45
CA THR A 319 -24.85 4.78 14.21
C THR A 319 -25.01 6.11 13.49
N THR A 320 -25.30 7.18 14.22
CA THR A 320 -25.46 8.51 13.62
C THR A 320 -25.12 9.62 14.61
N ARG A 321 -24.82 10.81 14.10
CA ARG A 321 -24.60 12.02 14.90
C ARG A 321 -25.88 12.81 15.14
N LYS A 322 -26.94 12.55 14.38
CA LYS A 322 -28.20 13.31 14.42
C LYS A 322 -29.38 12.41 14.80
N GLU A 323 -30.06 12.75 15.88
CA GLU A 323 -31.27 12.03 16.30
C GLU A 323 -32.39 12.08 15.24
N ALA A 324 -32.44 13.16 14.44
CA ALA A 324 -33.38 13.28 13.34
C ALA A 324 -33.28 12.11 12.34
N ILE A 325 -32.07 11.66 12.03
CA ILE A 325 -31.84 10.53 11.11
C ILE A 325 -32.37 9.23 11.71
N ALA A 326 -32.12 8.99 13.00
CA ALA A 326 -32.66 7.82 13.70
C ALA A 326 -34.20 7.77 13.62
N ARG A 327 -34.87 8.91 13.78
CA ARG A 327 -36.34 9.02 13.64
C ARG A 327 -36.81 8.81 12.21
N ILE A 328 -36.16 9.43 11.23
CA ILE A 328 -36.49 9.29 9.80
C ILE A 328 -36.39 7.84 9.36
N MET A 329 -35.38 7.10 9.83
CA MET A 329 -35.20 5.70 9.49
C MET A 329 -36.18 4.76 10.19
N GLY A 330 -37.02 5.27 11.11
CA GLY A 330 -38.01 4.48 11.84
C GLY A 330 -37.42 3.70 13.01
N SER A 331 -36.35 4.22 13.65
CA SER A 331 -35.74 3.58 14.81
C SER A 331 -36.72 3.53 15.98
N ILE A 332 -36.89 2.33 16.52
CA ILE A 332 -37.79 2.08 17.66
C ILE A 332 -37.01 2.25 18.96
N ASP A 333 -35.73 1.88 18.93
CA ASP A 333 -34.82 2.02 20.04
C ASP A 333 -33.75 3.04 19.68
N ILE A 334 -33.72 4.15 20.41
CA ILE A 334 -32.66 5.15 20.32
C ILE A 334 -31.85 5.09 21.60
N ILE A 335 -30.58 4.75 21.49
CA ILE A 335 -29.60 4.77 22.58
C ILE A 335 -28.74 6.02 22.39
N SER A 336 -28.97 7.02 23.25
CA SER A 336 -28.17 8.24 23.26
C SER A 336 -26.85 8.00 23.99
N ILE A 337 -25.74 8.13 23.27
CA ILE A 337 -24.39 7.94 23.79
C ILE A 337 -23.89 9.25 24.38
N ASN A 338 -23.74 9.26 25.70
CA ASN A 338 -23.27 10.42 26.44
C ASN A 338 -21.74 10.50 26.48
N VAL A 339 -21.23 11.69 26.85
CA VAL A 339 -19.83 11.90 27.21
C VAL A 339 -19.46 11.03 28.39
N LEU A 340 -18.21 10.57 28.43
CA LEU A 340 -17.69 9.83 29.57
C LEU A 340 -17.63 10.77 30.78
N SER A 341 -17.87 10.21 31.97
CA SER A 341 -17.54 10.92 33.21
C SER A 341 -16.05 11.21 33.27
N GLU A 342 -15.65 12.17 34.09
CA GLU A 342 -14.23 12.53 34.25
C GLU A 342 -13.38 11.33 34.72
N ILE A 343 -13.97 10.45 35.54
CA ILE A 343 -13.32 9.23 36.05
C ILE A 343 -13.10 8.21 34.92
N GLU A 344 -14.12 7.97 34.11
CA GLU A 344 -14.03 7.01 32.99
C GLU A 344 -13.12 7.54 31.87
N CYS A 345 -13.20 8.83 31.59
CA CYS A 345 -12.31 9.52 30.65
C CYS A 345 -10.86 9.48 31.14
N TRP A 346 -10.65 9.62 32.46
CA TRP A 346 -9.35 9.44 33.09
C TRP A 346 -8.82 8.01 32.89
N SER A 347 -9.63 6.97 33.05
CA SER A 347 -9.19 5.59 32.81
C SER A 347 -8.70 5.36 31.38
N VAL A 348 -9.40 5.91 30.39
CA VAL A 348 -8.97 5.85 28.98
C VAL A 348 -7.63 6.58 28.78
N PHE A 349 -7.50 7.77 29.37
CA PHE A 349 -6.29 8.58 29.29
C PHE A 349 -5.10 7.88 29.98
N GLU A 350 -5.33 7.36 31.17
CA GLU A 350 -4.32 6.79 32.05
C GLU A 350 -3.68 5.54 31.43
N LEU A 351 -4.51 4.67 30.84
CA LEU A 351 -4.06 3.47 30.14
C LEU A 351 -3.02 3.80 29.05
N LEU A 352 -3.22 4.91 28.32
CA LEU A 352 -2.38 5.29 27.19
C LEU A 352 -1.19 6.15 27.61
N ALA A 353 -1.41 7.19 28.42
CA ALA A 353 -0.39 8.19 28.75
C ALA A 353 0.72 7.64 29.68
N PHE A 354 0.38 6.67 30.53
CA PHE A 354 1.31 6.05 31.50
C PHE A 354 1.81 4.68 31.08
N SER A 355 1.41 4.17 29.91
CA SER A 355 1.91 2.90 29.38
C SER A 355 3.43 2.96 29.20
N GLY A 356 4.16 2.16 30.01
CA GLY A 356 5.62 2.08 30.01
C GLY A 356 6.32 3.04 30.98
N LYS A 357 5.60 3.81 31.80
CA LYS A 357 6.16 4.71 32.82
C LYS A 357 6.23 4.04 34.19
N SER A 358 7.17 4.49 35.03
CA SER A 358 7.32 4.01 36.41
C SER A 358 6.22 4.57 37.33
N MET A 359 6.04 3.96 38.50
CA MET A 359 5.04 4.40 39.48
C MET A 359 5.32 5.83 39.99
N GLU A 360 6.59 6.18 40.21
CA GLU A 360 7.00 7.52 40.65
C GLU A 360 6.68 8.60 39.60
N GLU A 361 6.84 8.28 38.31
CA GLU A 361 6.49 9.20 37.21
C GLU A 361 4.98 9.42 37.14
N ARG A 362 4.19 8.37 37.39
CA ARG A 362 2.73 8.43 37.42
C ARG A 362 2.24 9.36 38.52
N GLU A 363 2.70 9.17 39.76
CA GLU A 363 2.30 9.99 40.90
C GLU A 363 2.63 11.48 40.69
N ASN A 364 3.78 11.78 40.08
CA ASN A 364 4.22 13.15 39.83
C ASN A 364 3.43 13.87 38.73
N LEU A 365 2.88 13.13 37.75
CA LEU A 365 2.20 13.69 36.57
C LEU A 365 0.68 13.56 36.63
N GLU A 366 0.15 12.69 37.50
CA GLU A 366 -1.28 12.40 37.61
C GLU A 366 -2.12 13.67 37.80
N LYS A 367 -1.72 14.56 38.70
CA LYS A 367 -2.45 15.81 38.95
C LYS A 367 -2.61 16.65 37.69
N ILE A 368 -1.53 16.86 36.95
CA ILE A 368 -1.55 17.63 35.69
C ILE A 368 -2.37 16.88 34.64
N GLY A 369 -2.23 15.55 34.57
CA GLY A 369 -3.03 14.72 33.69
C GLY A 369 -4.53 14.88 33.91
N ARG A 370 -4.99 14.87 35.16
CA ARG A 370 -6.42 15.05 35.49
C ARG A 370 -6.92 16.41 35.03
N GLU A 371 -6.13 17.48 35.24
CA GLU A 371 -6.46 18.82 34.74
C GLU A 371 -6.56 18.86 33.20
N ILE A 372 -5.68 18.14 32.48
CA ILE A 372 -5.73 17.99 31.01
C ILE A 372 -6.98 17.20 30.57
N VAL A 373 -7.33 16.12 31.27
CA VAL A 373 -8.55 15.33 30.99
C VAL A 373 -9.80 16.18 31.18
N GLY A 374 -9.84 17.05 32.19
CA GLY A 374 -10.91 18.04 32.36
C GLY A 374 -11.11 18.91 31.12
N LYS A 375 -10.02 19.32 30.44
CA LYS A 375 -10.10 20.07 29.17
C LYS A 375 -10.62 19.26 27.98
N CYS A 376 -10.57 17.92 28.04
CA CYS A 376 -11.10 17.02 27.01
C CYS A 376 -12.64 16.84 27.07
N LYS A 377 -13.30 17.36 28.13
CA LYS A 377 -14.76 17.39 28.29
C LYS A 377 -15.45 16.03 28.08
N GLY A 378 -14.83 14.95 28.52
CA GLY A 378 -15.40 13.59 28.47
C GLY A 378 -15.44 12.94 27.08
N LEU A 379 -14.73 13.49 26.09
CA LEU A 379 -14.65 12.92 24.73
C LEU A 379 -13.52 11.88 24.63
N PRO A 380 -13.82 10.59 24.36
CA PRO A 380 -12.80 9.54 24.30
C PRO A 380 -11.72 9.81 23.26
N LEU A 381 -12.07 10.24 22.04
CA LEU A 381 -11.09 10.51 20.99
C LEU A 381 -10.11 11.64 21.39
N ALA A 382 -10.61 12.69 22.05
CA ALA A 382 -9.79 13.78 22.57
C ALA A 382 -8.81 13.28 23.64
N ALA A 383 -9.32 12.52 24.60
CA ALA A 383 -8.52 11.91 25.67
C ALA A 383 -7.45 10.97 25.11
N LYS A 384 -7.81 10.06 24.18
CA LYS A 384 -6.86 9.15 23.53
C LYS A 384 -5.77 9.92 22.78
N THR A 385 -6.14 10.93 22.00
CA THR A 385 -5.19 11.74 21.22
C THR A 385 -4.14 12.43 22.11
N ILE A 386 -4.59 13.10 23.19
CA ILE A 386 -3.68 13.81 24.09
C ILE A 386 -2.90 12.85 24.98
N ALA A 387 -3.51 11.74 25.42
CA ALA A 387 -2.80 10.70 26.15
C ALA A 387 -1.65 10.11 25.31
N SER A 388 -1.93 9.79 24.04
CA SER A 388 -0.93 9.31 23.08
C SER A 388 0.20 10.33 22.83
N LEU A 389 -0.10 11.63 22.78
CA LEU A 389 0.90 12.69 22.73
C LEU A 389 1.78 12.70 24.00
N LEU A 390 1.16 12.63 25.17
CA LEU A 390 1.85 12.78 26.47
C LEU A 390 2.62 11.52 26.88
N ARG A 391 2.36 10.38 26.21
CA ARG A 391 3.10 9.14 26.38
C ARG A 391 4.61 9.34 26.17
N SER A 392 5.03 10.12 25.17
CA SER A 392 6.46 10.38 24.92
C SER A 392 7.05 11.55 25.72
N LYS A 393 6.27 12.21 26.57
CA LYS A 393 6.72 13.33 27.42
C LYS A 393 6.98 12.83 28.85
N ASN A 394 8.21 12.99 29.33
CA ASN A 394 8.63 12.43 30.62
C ASN A 394 8.76 13.48 31.73
N THR A 395 8.73 14.77 31.39
CA THR A 395 8.93 15.84 32.38
C THR A 395 7.63 16.56 32.73
N ARG A 396 7.52 16.96 34.00
CA ARG A 396 6.40 17.79 34.50
C ARG A 396 6.23 19.09 33.71
N LYS A 397 7.34 19.71 33.30
CA LYS A 397 7.34 20.96 32.51
C LYS A 397 6.70 20.77 31.14
N GLU A 398 6.98 19.65 30.45
CA GLU A 398 6.36 19.35 29.16
C GLU A 398 4.85 19.17 29.28
N TRP A 399 4.38 18.48 30.31
CA TRP A 399 2.95 18.32 30.58
C TRP A 399 2.28 19.66 30.93
N GLN A 400 2.94 20.49 31.74
CA GLN A 400 2.46 21.82 32.10
C GLN A 400 2.32 22.73 30.86
N ASN A 401 3.29 22.69 29.94
CA ASN A 401 3.22 23.45 28.69
C ASN A 401 2.00 23.08 27.83
N ILE A 402 1.60 21.80 27.82
CA ILE A 402 0.40 21.35 27.11
C ILE A 402 -0.87 21.84 27.81
N LEU A 403 -0.92 21.75 29.15
CA LEU A 403 -2.04 22.23 29.96
C LEU A 403 -2.27 23.74 29.79
N GLU A 404 -1.19 24.53 29.83
CA GLU A 404 -1.22 26.00 29.76
C GLU A 404 -1.28 26.55 28.33
N SER A 405 -1.37 25.67 27.32
CA SER A 405 -1.37 26.09 25.93
C SER A 405 -2.57 26.99 25.60
N GLU A 406 -2.31 28.12 24.95
CA GLU A 406 -3.34 29.06 24.49
C GLU A 406 -4.27 28.46 23.42
N ILE A 407 -3.95 27.28 22.87
CA ILE A 407 -4.77 26.56 21.88
C ILE A 407 -6.13 26.15 22.46
N TRP A 408 -6.21 25.94 23.79
CA TRP A 408 -7.45 25.60 24.48
C TRP A 408 -8.50 26.71 24.43
N GLU A 409 -8.09 27.98 24.24
CA GLU A 409 -8.94 29.17 24.30
C GLU A 409 -9.38 29.68 22.91
N LEU A 410 -8.99 29.02 21.82
CA LEU A 410 -9.27 29.48 20.45
C LEU A 410 -10.76 29.40 20.09
N GLU A 411 -11.31 30.50 19.56
CA GLU A 411 -12.73 30.61 19.22
C GLU A 411 -13.18 29.68 18.08
N ALA A 412 -12.29 29.45 17.10
CA ALA A 412 -12.45 28.46 16.03
C ALA A 412 -12.54 27.01 16.54
N VAL A 413 -12.19 26.79 17.82
CA VAL A 413 -12.09 25.50 18.50
C VAL A 413 -13.25 25.26 19.50
N LYS A 414 -14.25 26.16 19.52
CA LYS A 414 -15.45 26.07 20.40
C LYS A 414 -16.28 24.77 20.25
N LYS A 415 -15.97 23.88 19.30
CA LYS A 415 -16.55 22.52 19.14
C LYS A 415 -15.69 21.37 19.70
N GLY A 416 -14.87 21.61 20.74
CA GLY A 416 -14.37 20.58 21.68
C GLY A 416 -13.32 19.55 21.19
N LEU A 417 -13.28 19.21 19.90
CA LEU A 417 -12.42 18.13 19.35
C LEU A 417 -11.16 18.64 18.63
N LEU A 418 -11.15 19.90 18.18
CA LEU A 418 -10.05 20.43 17.37
C LEU A 418 -8.79 20.78 18.20
N ALA A 419 -8.93 21.24 19.44
CA ALA A 419 -7.78 21.58 20.29
C ALA A 419 -6.88 20.36 20.58
N PRO A 420 -7.44 19.22 21.02
CA PRO A 420 -6.68 17.99 21.24
C PRO A 420 -5.87 17.54 20.01
N LEU A 421 -6.51 17.57 18.84
CA LEU A 421 -5.90 17.20 17.56
C LEU A 421 -4.82 18.20 17.13
N LEU A 422 -5.08 19.51 17.28
CA LEU A 422 -4.14 20.56 16.94
C LEU A 422 -2.89 20.54 17.83
N LEU A 423 -3.04 20.25 19.12
CA LEU A 423 -1.92 20.06 20.04
C LEU A 423 -1.06 18.86 19.64
N SER A 424 -1.68 17.71 19.37
CA SER A 424 -0.95 16.52 18.93
C SER A 424 -0.24 16.75 17.59
N TYR A 425 -0.89 17.44 16.66
CA TYR A 425 -0.35 17.80 15.36
C TYR A 425 0.82 18.79 15.47
N ASN A 426 0.72 19.82 16.31
CA ASN A 426 1.77 20.83 16.47
C ASN A 426 3.08 20.24 17.01
N GLU A 427 2.98 19.18 17.81
CA GLU A 427 4.11 18.43 18.38
C GLU A 427 4.68 17.36 17.44
N LEU A 428 4.14 17.17 16.23
CA LEU A 428 4.73 16.27 15.24
C LEU A 428 6.01 16.88 14.62
N PRO A 429 6.99 16.05 14.23
CA PRO A 429 8.10 16.51 13.38
C PRO A 429 7.58 17.14 12.10
N SER A 430 8.28 18.17 11.60
CA SER A 430 7.83 19.00 10.47
C SER A 430 7.51 18.18 9.20
N LYS A 431 8.30 17.14 8.93
CA LYS A 431 8.13 16.21 7.80
C LYS A 431 6.96 15.24 7.96
N VAL A 432 6.68 14.81 9.19
CA VAL A 432 5.55 13.94 9.50
C VAL A 432 4.23 14.70 9.35
N LYS A 433 4.23 16.01 9.62
CA LYS A 433 3.07 16.89 9.35
C LYS A 433 2.66 16.86 7.87
N HIS A 434 3.59 16.92 6.93
CA HIS A 434 3.28 16.81 5.49
C HIS A 434 2.66 15.46 5.14
N CYS A 435 3.17 14.37 5.73
CA CYS A 435 2.61 13.04 5.53
C CYS A 435 1.15 12.96 6.00
N PHE A 436 0.85 13.54 7.17
CA PHE A 436 -0.51 13.66 7.69
C PHE A 436 -1.41 14.52 6.81
N SER A 437 -0.96 15.73 6.46
CA SER A 437 -1.67 16.68 5.60
C SER A 437 -2.04 16.09 4.24
N TYR A 438 -1.14 15.31 3.65
CA TYR A 438 -1.37 14.63 2.38
C TYR A 438 -2.54 13.65 2.45
N CYS A 439 -2.76 12.99 3.59
CA CYS A 439 -3.87 12.06 3.76
C CYS A 439 -5.25 12.72 3.63
N ALA A 440 -5.35 14.06 3.73
CA ALA A 440 -6.59 14.78 3.46
C ALA A 440 -7.10 14.60 2.03
N VAL A 441 -6.24 14.23 1.06
CA VAL A 441 -6.62 14.03 -0.34
C VAL A 441 -7.57 12.83 -0.55
N PHE A 442 -7.57 11.87 0.38
CA PHE A 442 -8.45 10.71 0.31
C PHE A 442 -9.84 11.07 0.85
N PRO A 443 -10.93 10.49 0.31
CA PRO A 443 -12.26 10.68 0.87
C PRO A 443 -12.38 10.08 2.28
N LYS A 444 -13.48 10.38 2.96
CA LYS A 444 -13.81 9.75 4.24
C LYS A 444 -13.94 8.24 4.10
N ASP A 445 -13.61 7.52 5.17
CA ASP A 445 -13.61 6.05 5.24
C ASP A 445 -12.73 5.32 4.23
N TYR A 446 -11.88 6.06 3.52
CA TYR A 446 -10.98 5.50 2.52
C TYR A 446 -9.94 4.57 3.18
N GLU A 447 -9.85 3.34 2.69
CA GLU A 447 -8.87 2.35 3.12
C GLU A 447 -7.52 2.61 2.45
N MET A 448 -6.58 3.12 3.25
CA MET A 448 -5.24 3.47 2.79
C MET A 448 -4.31 2.28 2.98
N TRP A 449 -3.88 1.67 1.87
CA TRP A 449 -2.81 0.68 1.88
C TRP A 449 -1.49 1.33 2.31
N LYS A 450 -0.88 0.82 3.38
CA LYS A 450 0.30 1.41 4.04
C LYS A 450 1.44 1.66 3.05
N ASP A 451 1.82 0.63 2.30
CA ASP A 451 2.93 0.72 1.35
C ASP A 451 2.64 1.74 0.23
N LYS A 452 1.39 1.79 -0.28
CA LYS A 452 1.00 2.75 -1.33
C LYS A 452 0.97 4.18 -0.82
N LEU A 453 0.55 4.39 0.43
CA LEU A 453 0.61 5.70 1.07
C LEU A 453 2.07 6.18 1.22
N ILE A 454 2.96 5.29 1.65
CA ILE A 454 4.40 5.59 1.75
C ILE A 454 5.01 5.89 0.38
N GLU A 455 4.66 5.14 -0.66
CA GLU A 455 5.10 5.40 -2.04
C GLU A 455 4.69 6.81 -2.52
N LEU A 456 3.48 7.26 -2.17
CA LEU A 456 3.00 8.61 -2.50
C LEU A 456 3.76 9.68 -1.71
N TRP A 457 4.00 9.48 -0.41
CA TRP A 457 4.83 10.39 0.40
C TRP A 457 6.26 10.51 -0.14
N MET A 458 6.83 9.40 -0.63
CA MET A 458 8.12 9.39 -1.31
C MET A 458 8.10 10.22 -2.59
N ALA A 459 7.08 10.05 -3.44
CA ALA A 459 6.95 10.80 -4.68
C ALA A 459 6.91 12.32 -4.44
N GLN A 460 6.22 12.74 -3.37
CA GLN A 460 6.16 14.15 -2.99
C GLN A 460 7.48 14.69 -2.42
N GLY A 461 8.36 13.81 -1.91
CA GLY A 461 9.61 14.20 -1.25
C GLY A 461 9.44 14.50 0.25
N PHE A 462 8.44 13.93 0.90
CA PHE A 462 8.18 14.16 2.32
C PHE A 462 9.09 13.37 3.26
N LEU A 463 9.83 12.37 2.75
CA LEU A 463 10.74 11.55 3.54
C LEU A 463 12.18 12.09 3.51
N ASN A 464 12.85 12.09 4.65
CA ASN A 464 14.24 12.56 4.77
C ASN A 464 15.23 11.55 4.20
N ASN A 465 16.23 12.00 3.43
CA ASN A 465 17.29 11.13 2.95
C ASN A 465 18.39 10.95 4.00
N LYS A 466 18.21 10.03 4.96
CA LYS A 466 19.25 9.69 5.94
C LYS A 466 20.25 8.71 5.32
N ARG A 467 21.54 9.04 5.37
CA ARG A 467 22.65 8.30 4.69
C ARG A 467 22.69 6.78 4.97
N ASN A 468 22.07 6.30 6.05
CA ASN A 468 22.18 4.91 6.51
C ASN A 468 20.83 4.16 6.63
N LYS A 469 19.69 4.77 6.24
CA LYS A 469 18.37 4.13 6.30
C LYS A 469 17.66 4.18 4.97
N GLU A 470 16.85 3.17 4.70
CA GLU A 470 16.07 3.12 3.47
C GLU A 470 14.87 4.08 3.54
N MET A 471 14.50 4.69 2.41
CA MET A 471 13.32 5.56 2.37
C MET A 471 12.03 4.82 2.75
N ALA A 472 11.89 3.54 2.40
CA ALA A 472 10.74 2.73 2.81
C ALA A 472 10.68 2.58 4.34
N GLU A 473 11.83 2.32 4.99
CA GLU A 473 11.94 2.25 6.45
C GLU A 473 11.63 3.59 7.13
N ILE A 474 12.06 4.71 6.52
CA ILE A 474 11.75 6.06 7.03
C ILE A 474 10.24 6.35 6.89
N GLY A 475 9.63 5.90 5.79
CA GLY A 475 8.19 5.99 5.59
C GLY A 475 7.42 5.18 6.63
N GLU A 476 7.88 3.97 6.92
CA GLU A 476 7.35 3.11 7.98
C GLU A 476 7.48 3.77 9.36
N GLU A 477 8.62 4.41 9.66
CA GLU A 477 8.81 5.18 10.90
C GLU A 477 7.80 6.32 11.01
N TYR A 478 7.59 7.08 9.94
CA TYR A 478 6.63 8.19 9.92
C TYR A 478 5.18 7.71 10.04
N PHE A 479 4.85 6.62 9.35
CA PHE A 479 3.56 5.96 9.47
C PHE A 479 3.29 5.55 10.91
N ASN A 480 4.26 4.90 11.57
CA ASN A 480 4.14 4.46 12.95
C ASN A 480 4.02 5.62 13.94
N VAL A 481 4.68 6.77 13.68
CA VAL A 481 4.46 7.99 14.47
C VAL A 481 3.01 8.45 14.36
N LEU A 482 2.43 8.53 13.16
CA LEU A 482 1.03 8.93 12.98
C LEU A 482 0.04 7.95 13.61
N ALA A 483 0.29 6.64 13.45
CA ALA A 483 -0.49 5.59 14.07
C ALA A 483 -0.43 5.67 15.61
N SER A 484 0.76 5.85 16.19
CA SER A 484 0.93 5.99 17.65
C SER A 484 0.27 7.24 18.23
N ARG A 485 0.08 8.30 17.44
CA ARG A 485 -0.68 9.50 17.82
C ARG A 485 -2.20 9.35 17.67
N SER A 486 -2.67 8.16 17.32
CA SER A 486 -4.09 7.85 17.10
C SER A 486 -4.72 8.64 15.95
N PHE A 487 -3.91 9.07 14.97
CA PHE A 487 -4.40 9.69 13.74
C PHE A 487 -4.90 8.66 12.71
N PHE A 488 -4.45 7.41 12.83
CA PHE A 488 -4.94 6.27 12.06
C PHE A 488 -5.65 5.26 12.96
N GLN A 489 -6.61 4.54 12.40
CA GLN A 489 -7.39 3.49 13.03
C GLN A 489 -7.66 2.33 12.06
N ASP A 490 -8.40 1.31 12.53
CA ASP A 490 -8.87 0.18 11.72
C ASP A 490 -7.75 -0.50 10.91
N PHE A 491 -6.71 -0.96 11.62
CA PHE A 491 -5.54 -1.59 11.00
C PHE A 491 -5.82 -3.04 10.58
N GLY A 492 -5.75 -3.34 9.29
CA GLY A 492 -5.64 -4.70 8.79
C GLY A 492 -4.23 -5.25 9.03
N ARG A 493 -4.15 -6.50 9.50
CA ARG A 493 -2.89 -7.18 9.80
C ARG A 493 -2.70 -8.45 8.97
N GLY A 494 -1.49 -8.62 8.46
CA GLY A 494 -1.08 -9.84 7.77
C GLY A 494 -0.91 -11.02 8.74
N TYR A 495 -0.64 -12.21 8.20
CA TYR A 495 -0.36 -13.41 9.00
C TYR A 495 0.89 -13.28 9.89
N ASP A 496 1.79 -12.36 9.56
CA ASP A 496 3.00 -11.99 10.31
C ASP A 496 2.73 -10.94 11.40
N GLY A 497 1.49 -10.42 11.50
CA GLY A 497 1.10 -9.39 12.45
C GLY A 497 1.41 -7.95 12.02
N GLU A 498 2.03 -7.77 10.84
CA GLU A 498 2.35 -6.46 10.25
C GLU A 498 1.11 -5.77 9.71
N ILE A 499 1.04 -4.46 9.91
CA ILE A 499 -0.06 -3.63 9.42
C ILE A 499 0.07 -3.47 7.91
N TYR A 500 -0.97 -3.77 7.13
CA TYR A 500 -0.98 -3.58 5.67
C TYR A 500 -1.87 -2.44 5.19
N ASP A 501 -2.89 -2.05 5.97
CA ASP A 501 -3.76 -0.91 5.68
C ASP A 501 -4.25 -0.21 6.97
N CYS A 502 -4.88 0.95 6.78
CA CYS A 502 -5.51 1.72 7.85
C CYS A 502 -6.55 2.70 7.30
N LYS A 503 -7.30 3.32 8.20
CA LYS A 503 -8.23 4.42 7.92
C LYS A 503 -7.94 5.65 8.77
N MET A 504 -8.41 6.80 8.33
CA MET A 504 -8.44 8.02 9.14
C MET A 504 -9.86 8.20 9.70
N HIS A 505 -9.99 8.42 11.01
CA HIS A 505 -11.30 8.74 11.59
C HIS A 505 -11.83 10.04 10.97
N ASP A 506 -13.11 10.11 10.64
CA ASP A 506 -13.80 11.30 10.14
C ASP A 506 -13.44 12.64 10.77
N ILE A 507 -13.32 12.75 12.09
CA ILE A 507 -12.97 14.03 12.74
C ILE A 507 -11.50 14.37 12.50
N VAL A 508 -10.63 13.35 12.46
CA VAL A 508 -9.22 13.52 12.11
C VAL A 508 -9.11 13.92 10.64
N HIS A 509 -9.95 13.36 9.77
CA HIS A 509 -10.07 13.76 8.36
C HIS A 509 -10.57 15.20 8.22
N ASP A 510 -11.65 15.57 8.89
CA ASP A 510 -12.18 16.95 8.94
C ASP A 510 -11.10 17.93 9.45
N PHE A 511 -10.30 17.50 10.42
CA PHE A 511 -9.15 18.26 10.93
C PHE A 511 -8.03 18.38 9.89
N ALA A 512 -7.67 17.31 9.19
CA ALA A 512 -6.69 17.34 8.10
C ALA A 512 -7.15 18.25 6.95
N GLN A 513 -8.44 18.19 6.59
CA GLN A 513 -9.10 19.09 5.64
C GLN A 513 -9.09 20.53 6.13
N TYR A 514 -9.39 20.80 7.41
CA TYR A 514 -9.29 22.15 7.97
C TYR A 514 -7.88 22.74 7.80
N LEU A 515 -6.83 21.93 8.05
CA LEU A 515 -5.44 22.35 7.88
C LEU A 515 -5.04 22.54 6.40
N CYS A 516 -5.62 21.76 5.48
CA CYS A 516 -5.13 21.63 4.10
C CYS A 516 -6.20 21.94 3.03
N SER A 517 -7.30 22.59 3.39
CA SER A 517 -8.46 22.86 2.51
C SER A 517 -8.15 23.70 1.26
N ASN A 518 -6.94 24.25 1.15
CA ASN A 518 -6.46 24.97 -0.01
C ASN A 518 -5.47 24.15 -0.85
N GLU A 519 -4.96 23.02 -0.35
CA GLU A 519 -3.92 22.20 -0.98
C GLU A 519 -4.45 20.84 -1.46
N CYS A 520 -5.36 20.21 -0.70
CA CYS A 520 -5.93 18.90 -1.01
C CYS A 520 -7.40 19.02 -1.41
N LEU A 521 -7.80 18.31 -2.46
CA LEU A 521 -9.19 18.23 -2.91
C LEU A 521 -9.54 16.81 -3.32
N THR A 522 -10.74 16.38 -2.94
CA THR A 522 -11.36 15.14 -3.40
C THR A 522 -12.63 15.51 -4.15
N VAL A 523 -12.83 14.94 -5.33
CA VAL A 523 -14.05 15.12 -6.12
C VAL A 523 -14.61 13.74 -6.44
N GLU A 524 -15.84 13.51 -6.02
CA GLU A 524 -16.60 12.31 -6.36
C GLU A 524 -17.56 12.65 -7.51
N ILE A 525 -17.56 11.83 -8.56
CA ILE A 525 -18.37 12.06 -9.77
C ILE A 525 -19.28 10.85 -9.99
N HIS A 526 -20.58 11.08 -9.82
CA HIS A 526 -21.62 10.07 -10.04
C HIS A 526 -22.14 10.09 -11.49
N SER A 527 -22.71 8.97 -11.94
CA SER A 527 -23.25 8.86 -13.31
C SER A 527 -24.40 9.84 -13.55
N GLY A 528 -24.30 10.70 -14.56
CA GLY A 528 -25.36 11.63 -14.96
C GLY A 528 -25.33 13.00 -14.28
N GLU A 529 -24.36 13.26 -13.39
CA GLU A 529 -24.14 14.59 -12.80
C GLU A 529 -23.18 15.42 -13.67
N GLU A 530 -23.66 16.54 -14.22
CA GLU A 530 -22.77 17.59 -14.71
C GLU A 530 -22.24 18.37 -13.51
N LEU A 531 -20.92 18.33 -13.30
CA LEU A 531 -20.27 19.04 -12.22
C LEU A 531 -20.58 20.54 -12.31
N ALA A 532 -21.30 21.07 -11.31
CA ALA A 532 -21.53 22.49 -11.20
C ALA A 532 -20.18 23.21 -11.00
N MET A 533 -19.79 23.96 -12.02
CA MET A 533 -18.49 24.62 -12.20
C MET A 533 -18.10 25.66 -11.12
N SER A 534 -18.98 25.94 -10.16
CA SER A 534 -18.84 27.05 -9.21
C SER A 534 -17.89 26.79 -8.03
N SER A 535 -17.31 25.59 -7.90
CA SER A 535 -16.69 25.15 -6.64
C SER A 535 -15.16 25.26 -6.56
N PHE A 536 -14.44 25.44 -7.68
CA PHE A 536 -12.96 25.36 -7.65
C PHE A 536 -12.25 26.64 -7.15
N GLY A 537 -12.95 27.78 -7.06
CA GLY A 537 -12.43 29.05 -6.52
C GLY A 537 -11.09 29.51 -7.14
N GLU A 538 -10.45 30.51 -6.53
CA GLU A 538 -9.07 30.94 -6.87
C GLU A 538 -7.99 30.10 -6.16
N LYS A 539 -8.34 28.94 -5.58
CA LYS A 539 -7.45 28.17 -4.70
C LYS A 539 -6.37 27.40 -5.48
N LYS A 540 -5.14 27.38 -4.96
CA LYS A 540 -3.98 26.65 -5.52
C LYS A 540 -3.97 25.18 -5.04
N ILE A 541 -4.70 24.32 -5.74
CA ILE A 541 -4.80 22.88 -5.41
C ILE A 541 -3.50 22.16 -5.80
N LEU A 542 -2.90 21.43 -4.85
CA LEU A 542 -1.67 20.66 -5.04
C LEU A 542 -1.93 19.16 -5.20
N HIS A 543 -2.96 18.63 -4.54
CA HIS A 543 -3.27 17.22 -4.54
C HIS A 543 -4.76 17.02 -4.83
N LEU A 544 -5.05 16.31 -5.91
CA LEU A 544 -6.41 16.04 -6.36
C LEU A 544 -6.65 14.53 -6.43
N MET A 545 -7.74 14.09 -5.82
CA MET A 545 -8.30 12.77 -6.04
C MET A 545 -9.64 12.86 -6.75
N LEU A 546 -9.80 12.08 -7.82
CA LEU A 546 -11.03 11.89 -8.55
C LEU A 546 -11.53 10.47 -8.31
N ALA A 547 -12.66 10.34 -7.62
CA ALA A 547 -13.37 9.08 -7.47
C ALA A 547 -14.53 9.06 -8.48
N LEU A 548 -14.46 8.21 -9.50
CA LEU A 548 -15.48 8.16 -10.55
C LEU A 548 -16.31 6.88 -10.45
N ASP A 549 -17.63 7.03 -10.47
CA ASP A 549 -18.53 5.90 -10.53
C ASP A 549 -18.66 5.29 -11.93
N ARG A 550 -19.29 4.11 -11.99
CA ARG A 550 -19.51 3.36 -13.21
C ARG A 550 -20.26 4.23 -14.23
N GLY A 551 -19.64 4.47 -15.39
CA GLY A 551 -20.25 5.24 -16.48
C GLY A 551 -20.16 6.77 -16.32
N ALA A 552 -19.46 7.27 -15.30
CA ALA A 552 -19.15 8.68 -15.18
C ALA A 552 -18.16 9.11 -16.29
N LEU A 553 -18.49 10.20 -16.99
CA LEU A 553 -17.59 10.86 -17.91
C LEU A 553 -16.79 11.91 -17.14
N ILE A 554 -15.48 11.97 -17.36
CA ILE A 554 -14.65 13.04 -16.80
C ILE A 554 -15.07 14.34 -17.48
N PRO A 555 -15.64 15.32 -16.75
CA PRO A 555 -16.08 16.57 -17.36
C PRO A 555 -14.86 17.34 -17.89
N MET A 556 -14.82 17.58 -19.20
CA MET A 556 -13.83 18.46 -19.86
C MET A 556 -13.67 19.83 -19.17
N PRO A 557 -14.74 20.50 -18.66
CA PRO A 557 -14.63 21.83 -18.09
C PRO A 557 -13.77 21.95 -16.82
N ILE A 558 -13.53 20.87 -16.06
CA ILE A 558 -12.66 20.88 -14.86
C ILE A 558 -11.26 21.42 -15.20
N TRP A 559 -10.80 21.15 -16.42
CA TRP A 559 -9.41 21.37 -16.82
C TRP A 559 -9.19 22.68 -17.57
N ASP A 560 -10.24 23.26 -18.15
CA ASP A 560 -10.14 24.47 -18.99
C ASP A 560 -10.22 25.78 -18.20
N ASN A 561 -10.88 25.79 -17.03
CA ASN A 561 -11.18 27.02 -16.29
C ASN A 561 -10.34 27.27 -15.03
N VAL A 562 -9.41 26.37 -14.66
CA VAL A 562 -8.71 26.49 -13.37
C VAL A 562 -7.24 26.87 -13.55
N LYS A 563 -6.94 28.18 -13.46
CA LYS A 563 -5.55 28.67 -13.32
C LYS A 563 -4.80 27.99 -12.16
N GLY A 564 -5.53 27.57 -11.12
CA GLY A 564 -5.00 26.90 -9.93
C GLY A 564 -4.44 25.48 -10.14
N LEU A 565 -4.73 24.78 -11.24
CA LEU A 565 -4.26 23.39 -11.46
C LEU A 565 -2.85 23.30 -12.06
N ARG A 566 -2.24 24.42 -12.51
CA ARG A 566 -0.86 24.39 -13.03
C ARG A 566 0.16 23.95 -11.97
N GLY A 567 -0.13 24.17 -10.69
CA GLY A 567 0.70 23.75 -9.57
C GLY A 567 0.38 22.35 -9.03
N LEU A 568 -0.47 21.56 -9.71
CA LEU A 568 -0.88 20.25 -9.22
C LEU A 568 0.31 19.27 -9.18
N ARG A 569 0.51 18.63 -8.03
CA ARG A 569 1.61 17.70 -7.71
C ARG A 569 1.17 16.25 -7.64
N SER A 570 -0.10 16.00 -7.30
CA SER A 570 -0.68 14.65 -7.33
C SER A 570 -2.04 14.63 -8.00
N LEU A 571 -2.23 13.67 -8.90
CA LEU A 571 -3.51 13.35 -9.49
C LEU A 571 -3.77 11.87 -9.27
N LEU A 572 -4.74 11.57 -8.41
CA LEU A 572 -5.17 10.21 -8.09
C LEU A 572 -6.54 9.99 -8.71
N VAL A 573 -6.63 9.10 -9.68
CA VAL A 573 -7.89 8.75 -10.32
C VAL A 573 -8.18 7.30 -10.02
N GLU A 574 -9.32 7.08 -9.37
CA GLU A 574 -9.82 5.77 -9.02
C GLU A 574 -11.25 5.65 -9.48
N SER A 575 -11.54 4.54 -10.15
CA SER A 575 -12.90 4.31 -10.61
C SER A 575 -13.14 2.87 -10.97
N ASN A 576 -14.41 2.49 -10.94
CA ASN A 576 -14.85 1.15 -11.30
C ASN A 576 -14.89 0.96 -12.83
N GLU A 577 -15.30 1.99 -13.59
CA GLU A 577 -15.34 2.05 -15.06
C GLU A 577 -15.35 3.53 -15.50
N TYR A 578 -14.40 3.97 -16.32
CA TYR A 578 -14.39 5.33 -16.89
C TYR A 578 -13.82 5.34 -18.30
N SER A 579 -14.29 6.28 -19.12
CA SER A 579 -13.76 6.56 -20.45
C SER A 579 -12.93 7.84 -20.42
N TRP A 580 -11.59 7.72 -20.49
CA TRP A 580 -10.79 8.84 -20.98
C TRP A 580 -10.94 8.87 -22.49
N SER A 581 -11.52 9.94 -23.02
CA SER A 581 -11.41 10.17 -24.45
C SER A 581 -9.92 10.26 -24.82
N ARG A 582 -9.55 9.80 -26.03
CA ARG A 582 -8.19 9.95 -26.59
C ARG A 582 -7.68 11.41 -26.58
N VAL A 583 -8.60 12.37 -26.38
CA VAL A 583 -8.33 13.80 -26.41
C VAL A 583 -8.00 14.37 -25.03
N ILE A 584 -8.50 13.79 -23.92
CA ILE A 584 -8.33 14.37 -22.57
C ILE A 584 -6.90 14.23 -22.06
N LEU A 585 -6.34 13.01 -22.06
CA LEU A 585 -5.02 12.76 -21.47
C LEU A 585 -3.92 13.66 -22.07
N PRO A 586 -3.83 13.86 -23.40
CA PRO A 586 -2.87 14.79 -23.97
C PRO A 586 -3.06 16.22 -23.44
N GLN A 587 -4.29 16.73 -23.39
CA GLN A 587 -4.56 18.09 -22.90
C GLN A 587 -4.20 18.25 -21.41
N LEU A 588 -4.35 17.19 -20.61
CA LEU A 588 -3.92 17.20 -19.21
C LEU A 588 -2.41 17.26 -19.07
N PHE A 589 -1.69 16.44 -19.82
CA PHE A 589 -0.23 16.41 -19.74
C PHE A 589 0.41 17.72 -20.18
N ASP A 590 -0.26 18.47 -21.06
CA ASP A 590 0.15 19.82 -21.45
C ASP A 590 -0.02 20.87 -20.33
N LYS A 591 -0.91 20.62 -19.37
CA LYS A 591 -1.26 21.57 -18.30
C LYS A 591 -0.62 21.22 -16.95
N LEU A 592 -0.53 19.94 -16.62
CA LEU A 592 -0.14 19.43 -15.29
C LEU A 592 1.37 19.18 -15.19
N ILE A 593 2.19 20.14 -15.61
CA ILE A 593 3.64 19.94 -15.75
C ILE A 593 4.37 19.72 -14.41
N CYS A 594 3.81 20.22 -13.29
CA CYS A 594 4.38 20.07 -11.94
C CYS A 594 4.06 18.72 -11.25
N LEU A 595 3.44 17.78 -11.97
CA LEU A 595 2.96 16.53 -11.40
C LEU A 595 4.12 15.64 -10.95
N ARG A 596 4.04 15.13 -9.71
CA ARG A 596 5.00 14.21 -9.07
C ARG A 596 4.44 12.80 -8.95
N ALA A 597 3.13 12.67 -8.77
CA ALA A 597 2.43 11.40 -8.72
C ALA A 597 1.19 11.40 -9.63
N LEU A 598 1.15 10.44 -10.55
CA LEU A 598 0.00 10.15 -11.39
C LEU A 598 -0.46 8.72 -11.12
N LYS A 599 -1.67 8.58 -10.61
CA LYS A 599 -2.31 7.29 -10.39
C LYS A 599 -3.57 7.23 -11.24
N LEU A 600 -3.62 6.26 -12.16
CA LEU A 600 -4.75 5.96 -13.03
C LEU A 600 -5.14 4.51 -12.78
N GLU A 601 -5.91 4.27 -11.72
CA GLU A 601 -6.28 2.93 -11.27
C GLU A 601 -7.74 2.61 -11.60
N VAL A 602 -7.99 1.34 -11.97
CA VAL A 602 -9.34 0.79 -12.11
C VAL A 602 -9.61 -0.20 -10.97
N ARG A 603 -10.62 0.09 -10.16
CA ARG A 603 -11.08 -0.75 -9.03
C ARG A 603 -11.89 -1.94 -9.55
N GLY A 604 -11.20 -3.01 -9.97
CA GLY A 604 -11.88 -4.26 -10.32
C GLY A 604 -11.02 -5.26 -11.10
N TRP A 605 -10.73 -6.41 -10.50
CA TRP A 605 -9.97 -7.49 -11.16
C TRP A 605 -10.73 -8.24 -12.26
N ARG A 606 -12.02 -7.92 -12.50
CA ARG A 606 -12.87 -8.61 -13.49
C ARG A 606 -13.55 -7.69 -14.50
N SER A 607 -13.47 -6.36 -14.38
CA SER A 607 -14.00 -5.49 -15.42
C SER A 607 -13.21 -5.68 -16.72
N CYS A 608 -13.92 -5.93 -17.82
CA CYS A 608 -13.35 -6.22 -19.13
C CYS A 608 -13.13 -4.95 -19.97
N GLU A 609 -13.58 -3.79 -19.48
CA GLU A 609 -13.61 -2.54 -20.23
C GLU A 609 -12.70 -1.51 -19.56
N ASN A 610 -11.46 -1.41 -20.05
CA ASN A 610 -10.49 -0.40 -19.58
C ASN A 610 -10.16 0.50 -20.76
N TYR A 611 -10.64 1.74 -20.76
CA TYR A 611 -10.68 2.55 -21.97
C TYR A 611 -9.38 3.31 -22.30
N ILE A 612 -8.32 3.22 -21.48
CA ILE A 612 -7.00 3.75 -21.85
C ILE A 612 -6.31 2.74 -22.78
N LYS A 613 -6.44 2.98 -24.08
CA LYS A 613 -5.77 2.17 -25.12
C LYS A 613 -4.29 2.50 -25.26
N GLU A 614 -3.96 3.78 -25.16
CA GLU A 614 -2.62 4.29 -25.43
C GLU A 614 -2.32 5.45 -24.48
N ILE A 615 -1.08 5.50 -23.98
CA ILE A 615 -0.57 6.63 -23.22
C ILE A 615 -0.05 7.68 -24.22
N PRO A 616 -0.51 8.94 -24.15
CA PRO A 616 -0.06 9.99 -25.06
C PRO A 616 1.46 10.21 -25.08
N THR A 617 2.00 10.55 -26.25
CA THR A 617 3.44 10.81 -26.42
C THR A 617 3.92 12.07 -25.70
N ASN A 618 3.06 13.04 -25.41
CA ASN A 618 3.42 14.24 -24.64
C ASN A 618 3.57 14.00 -23.13
N ILE A 619 3.54 12.74 -22.66
CA ILE A 619 3.87 12.39 -21.27
C ILE A 619 5.26 12.90 -20.85
N GLU A 620 6.21 13.03 -21.79
CA GLU A 620 7.55 13.61 -21.56
C GLU A 620 7.52 15.03 -20.96
N LYS A 621 6.39 15.74 -21.07
CA LYS A 621 6.20 17.07 -20.44
C LYS A 621 6.09 17.01 -18.92
N LEU A 622 5.76 15.85 -18.35
CA LEU A 622 5.62 15.63 -16.90
C LEU A 622 6.99 15.43 -16.23
N LEU A 623 7.91 16.38 -16.40
CA LEU A 623 9.32 16.26 -16.02
C LEU A 623 9.55 15.96 -14.53
N HIS A 624 8.61 16.37 -13.68
CA HIS A 624 8.66 16.17 -12.23
C HIS A 624 8.12 14.82 -11.76
N LEU A 625 7.60 13.99 -12.68
CA LEU A 625 6.91 12.76 -12.32
C LEU A 625 7.88 11.73 -11.72
N LYS A 626 7.56 11.27 -10.51
CA LYS A 626 8.31 10.24 -9.78
C LYS A 626 7.51 8.95 -9.62
N TYR A 627 6.19 9.04 -9.64
CA TYR A 627 5.29 7.91 -9.46
C TYR A 627 4.27 7.87 -10.60
N LEU A 628 4.30 6.78 -11.38
CA LEU A 628 3.31 6.49 -12.41
C LEU A 628 2.67 5.14 -12.14
N ASN A 629 1.35 5.15 -11.90
CA ASN A 629 0.58 3.94 -11.67
C ASN A 629 -0.52 3.79 -12.74
N LEU A 630 -0.37 2.75 -13.54
CA LEU A 630 -1.26 2.29 -14.62
C LEU A 630 -1.85 0.92 -14.28
N PHE A 631 -2.03 0.63 -12.99
CA PHE A 631 -2.49 -0.67 -12.52
C PHE A 631 -3.81 -1.07 -13.18
N CYS A 632 -3.85 -2.32 -13.65
CA CYS A 632 -4.97 -2.91 -14.35
C CYS A 632 -5.42 -2.16 -15.62
N GLN A 633 -4.59 -1.37 -16.29
CA GLN A 633 -4.92 -0.79 -17.60
C GLN A 633 -4.75 -1.83 -18.73
N ARG A 634 -5.77 -2.67 -18.93
CA ARG A 634 -5.69 -3.90 -19.74
C ARG A 634 -5.51 -3.66 -21.23
N GLU A 635 -6.07 -2.58 -21.77
CA GLU A 635 -6.05 -2.29 -23.20
C GLU A 635 -4.71 -1.68 -23.67
N ILE A 636 -3.82 -1.29 -22.76
CA ILE A 636 -2.50 -0.76 -23.12
C ILE A 636 -1.66 -1.89 -23.73
N GLU A 637 -1.43 -1.81 -25.03
CA GLU A 637 -0.55 -2.77 -25.74
C GLU A 637 0.92 -2.36 -25.68
N LYS A 638 1.19 -1.05 -25.69
CA LYS A 638 2.54 -0.46 -25.73
C LYS A 638 2.58 0.83 -24.92
N LEU A 639 3.71 1.09 -24.29
CA LEU A 639 4.03 2.39 -23.71
C LEU A 639 4.87 3.22 -24.71
N PRO A 640 4.69 4.55 -24.78
CA PRO A 640 5.42 5.39 -25.72
C PRO A 640 6.90 5.52 -25.32
N GLU A 641 7.81 5.60 -26.30
CA GLU A 641 9.25 5.84 -26.05
C GLU A 641 9.51 7.15 -25.28
N THR A 642 8.64 8.14 -25.46
CA THR A 642 8.73 9.42 -24.74
C THR A 642 8.53 9.28 -23.22
N LEU A 643 7.98 8.16 -22.73
CA LEU A 643 7.96 7.83 -21.30
C LEU A 643 9.38 7.75 -20.72
N CYS A 644 10.36 7.36 -21.53
CA CYS A 644 11.76 7.25 -21.12
C CYS A 644 12.46 8.60 -20.91
N GLU A 645 11.82 9.70 -21.29
CA GLU A 645 12.27 11.07 -21.03
C GLU A 645 11.90 11.53 -19.60
N LEU A 646 11.19 10.70 -18.83
CA LEU A 646 10.86 10.96 -17.42
C LEU A 646 12.01 10.60 -16.48
N TYR A 647 13.16 11.28 -16.60
CA TYR A 647 14.39 10.98 -15.84
C TYR A 647 14.25 10.98 -14.30
N ASN A 648 13.17 11.57 -13.76
CA ASN A 648 12.87 11.57 -12.33
C ASN A 648 11.99 10.40 -11.87
N LEU A 649 11.54 9.53 -12.77
CA LEU A 649 10.65 8.44 -12.44
C LEU A 649 11.34 7.45 -11.48
N GLU A 650 10.73 7.23 -10.32
CA GLU A 650 11.20 6.32 -9.28
C GLU A 650 10.37 5.04 -9.23
N ARG A 651 9.09 5.11 -9.63
CA ARG A 651 8.15 3.98 -9.61
C ARG A 651 7.29 3.96 -10.85
N LEU A 652 7.27 2.81 -11.51
CA LEU A 652 6.39 2.51 -12.63
C LEU A 652 5.59 1.26 -12.28
N ASN A 653 4.26 1.40 -12.18
CA ASN A 653 3.35 0.27 -11.98
C ASN A 653 2.52 0.04 -13.24
N VAL A 654 2.77 -1.08 -13.91
CA VAL A 654 2.01 -1.60 -15.06
C VAL A 654 1.40 -2.97 -14.74
N SER A 655 1.32 -3.32 -13.46
CA SER A 655 0.77 -4.60 -13.04
C SER A 655 -0.69 -4.76 -13.48
N GLY A 656 -1.05 -5.94 -13.95
CA GLY A 656 -2.37 -6.21 -14.50
C GLY A 656 -2.66 -5.60 -15.89
N CYS A 657 -1.67 -4.95 -16.54
CA CYS A 657 -1.77 -4.57 -17.96
C CYS A 657 -1.60 -5.83 -18.84
N ARG A 658 -2.68 -6.62 -18.98
CA ARG A 658 -2.63 -7.96 -19.60
C ARG A 658 -2.21 -7.97 -21.07
N ASN A 659 -2.59 -6.94 -21.84
CA ASN A 659 -2.26 -6.85 -23.27
C ASN A 659 -0.91 -6.16 -23.54
N LEU A 660 -0.21 -5.68 -22.50
CA LEU A 660 1.08 -5.00 -22.67
C LEU A 660 2.10 -5.97 -23.25
N ARG A 661 2.54 -5.73 -24.49
CA ARG A 661 3.42 -6.64 -25.24
C ARG A 661 4.89 -6.31 -25.06
N GLU A 662 5.22 -5.02 -25.00
CA GLU A 662 6.58 -4.52 -24.93
C GLU A 662 6.67 -3.25 -24.06
N LEU A 663 7.81 -3.10 -23.38
CA LEU A 663 8.25 -1.86 -22.75
C LEU A 663 9.12 -1.06 -23.73
N PRO A 664 9.21 0.28 -23.56
CA PRO A 664 9.99 1.14 -24.46
C PRO A 664 11.48 0.82 -24.39
N GLN A 665 12.15 0.89 -25.53
CA GLN A 665 13.59 0.60 -25.67
C GLN A 665 14.46 1.57 -24.87
N GLY A 666 14.01 2.82 -24.72
CA GLY A 666 14.71 3.82 -23.92
C GLY A 666 14.68 3.59 -22.41
N ILE A 667 14.14 2.47 -21.86
CA ILE A 667 13.88 2.32 -20.42
C ILE A 667 15.14 2.54 -19.57
N GLY A 668 16.34 2.23 -20.10
CA GLY A 668 17.63 2.44 -19.44
C GLY A 668 17.91 3.90 -19.08
N LYS A 669 17.24 4.87 -19.72
CA LYS A 669 17.31 6.30 -19.37
C LYS A 669 16.75 6.61 -17.99
N LEU A 670 15.85 5.78 -17.45
CA LEU A 670 15.17 6.00 -16.18
C LEU A 670 16.08 5.65 -14.97
N ARG A 671 17.29 6.21 -14.89
CA ARG A 671 18.33 5.82 -13.90
C ARG A 671 17.93 5.99 -12.42
N LYS A 672 16.83 6.71 -12.13
CA LYS A 672 16.26 6.84 -10.78
C LYS A 672 15.19 5.80 -10.44
N LEU A 673 14.79 4.95 -11.38
CA LEU A 673 13.76 3.93 -11.18
C LEU A 673 14.19 2.93 -10.11
N MET A 674 13.36 2.78 -9.09
CA MET A 674 13.55 1.87 -7.96
C MET A 674 12.59 0.68 -8.02
N TYR A 675 11.37 0.86 -8.54
CA TYR A 675 10.40 -0.22 -8.64
C TYR A 675 9.72 -0.23 -10.01
N LEU A 676 9.75 -1.40 -10.64
CA LEU A 676 8.98 -1.74 -11.83
C LEU A 676 8.00 -2.86 -11.44
N TYR A 677 6.75 -2.49 -11.15
CA TYR A 677 5.69 -3.46 -10.89
C TYR A 677 5.07 -3.86 -12.23
N ASN A 678 5.23 -5.12 -12.60
CA ASN A 678 4.73 -5.67 -13.85
C ASN A 678 4.17 -7.09 -13.68
N ASP A 679 3.67 -7.42 -12.49
CA ASP A 679 2.97 -8.69 -12.28
C ASP A 679 1.68 -8.77 -13.12
N ARG A 680 1.25 -9.99 -13.45
CA ARG A 680 0.04 -10.23 -14.25
C ARG A 680 0.04 -9.51 -15.62
N THR A 681 1.23 -9.25 -16.17
CA THR A 681 1.44 -8.83 -17.57
C THR A 681 1.58 -10.09 -18.44
N GLU A 682 0.44 -10.68 -18.81
CA GLU A 682 0.39 -11.97 -19.51
C GLU A 682 1.04 -11.90 -20.90
N SER A 683 0.78 -10.83 -21.65
CA SER A 683 1.32 -10.64 -23.02
C SER A 683 2.75 -10.10 -23.08
N LEU A 684 3.38 -9.73 -21.96
CA LEU A 684 4.70 -9.09 -21.94
C LEU A 684 5.76 -10.12 -22.35
N ARG A 685 6.37 -9.90 -23.53
CA ARG A 685 7.23 -10.89 -24.21
C ARG A 685 8.67 -10.87 -23.72
N TYR A 686 9.20 -9.70 -23.39
CA TYR A 686 10.58 -9.50 -22.94
C TYR A 686 10.74 -8.17 -22.21
N LEU A 687 11.81 -8.05 -21.42
CA LEU A 687 12.33 -6.73 -21.00
C LEU A 687 13.35 -6.22 -22.03
N PRO A 688 13.37 -4.91 -22.34
CA PRO A 688 14.22 -4.36 -23.38
C PRO A 688 15.69 -4.26 -22.95
N VAL A 689 16.60 -4.21 -23.94
CA VAL A 689 18.02 -3.88 -23.72
C VAL A 689 18.13 -2.53 -22.98
N GLY A 690 19.11 -2.41 -22.07
CA GLY A 690 19.30 -1.21 -21.24
C GLY A 690 18.63 -1.29 -19.87
N ILE A 691 17.83 -2.34 -19.58
CA ILE A 691 17.31 -2.57 -18.22
C ILE A 691 18.44 -2.70 -17.18
N GLU A 692 19.62 -3.17 -17.58
CA GLU A 692 20.82 -3.27 -16.76
C GLU A 692 21.38 -1.91 -16.29
N GLU A 693 21.00 -0.80 -16.94
CA GLU A 693 21.41 0.54 -16.55
C GLU A 693 20.62 1.07 -15.34
N LEU A 694 19.53 0.39 -14.96
CA LEU A 694 18.69 0.72 -13.81
C LEU A 694 19.31 0.22 -12.50
N ILE A 695 20.53 0.64 -12.20
CA ILE A 695 21.31 0.17 -11.04
C ILE A 695 20.65 0.44 -9.67
N ARG A 696 19.66 1.34 -9.62
CA ARG A 696 18.86 1.67 -8.42
C ARG A 696 17.63 0.78 -8.24
N LEU A 697 17.35 -0.11 -9.19
CA LEU A 697 16.19 -0.99 -9.17
C LEU A 697 16.26 -1.98 -8.00
N ARG A 698 15.17 -2.01 -7.24
CA ARG A 698 14.99 -2.82 -6.02
C ARG A 698 13.92 -3.87 -6.20
N GLY A 699 12.87 -3.57 -6.96
CA GLY A 699 11.82 -4.52 -7.26
C GLY A 699 11.53 -4.55 -8.76
N VAL A 700 11.58 -5.76 -9.31
CA VAL A 700 11.01 -6.09 -10.62
C VAL A 700 10.24 -7.37 -10.45
N THR A 701 8.91 -7.32 -10.54
CA THR A 701 8.11 -8.50 -10.19
C THR A 701 8.29 -9.61 -11.23
N LYS A 702 8.28 -9.28 -12.53
CA LYS A 702 8.44 -10.23 -13.65
C LYS A 702 9.63 -9.81 -14.55
N PHE A 703 10.75 -10.51 -14.45
CA PHE A 703 11.92 -10.36 -15.32
C PHE A 703 11.82 -11.34 -16.49
N VAL A 704 11.25 -10.91 -17.61
CA VAL A 704 11.03 -11.78 -18.78
C VAL A 704 12.26 -11.75 -19.70
N VAL A 705 12.93 -12.89 -19.86
CA VAL A 705 14.04 -13.05 -20.80
C VAL A 705 13.49 -13.49 -22.15
N GLY A 706 13.72 -12.69 -23.20
CA GLY A 706 13.23 -12.97 -24.55
C GLY A 706 14.28 -13.64 -25.42
N GLY A 707 14.46 -14.95 -25.29
CA GLY A 707 15.38 -15.67 -26.20
C GLY A 707 14.97 -15.46 -27.66
N GLY A 708 15.86 -14.89 -28.50
CA GLY A 708 15.64 -14.75 -29.93
C GLY A 708 14.95 -13.47 -30.42
N TYR A 709 14.83 -12.43 -29.58
CA TYR A 709 14.45 -11.07 -30.03
C TYR A 709 15.66 -10.14 -29.93
N ASP A 710 16.04 -9.47 -31.03
CA ASP A 710 17.19 -8.55 -31.07
C ASP A 710 17.11 -7.38 -30.08
N ARG A 711 15.90 -7.09 -29.60
CA ARG A 711 15.58 -6.00 -28.66
C ARG A 711 15.43 -6.44 -27.20
N ALA A 712 15.54 -7.75 -26.92
CA ALA A 712 15.37 -8.29 -25.58
C ALA A 712 16.67 -8.27 -24.78
N CYS A 713 16.58 -8.01 -23.48
CA CYS A 713 17.71 -8.15 -22.58
C CYS A 713 18.08 -9.63 -22.39
N SER A 714 19.38 -9.89 -22.28
CA SER A 714 19.89 -11.21 -21.88
C SER A 714 19.72 -11.43 -20.37
N LEU A 715 19.82 -12.67 -19.91
CA LEU A 715 19.82 -12.96 -18.47
C LEU A 715 21.03 -12.30 -17.76
N GLY A 716 22.13 -12.09 -18.49
CA GLY A 716 23.31 -11.37 -18.02
C GLY A 716 23.06 -9.91 -17.62
N SER A 717 21.98 -9.28 -18.09
CA SER A 717 21.61 -7.90 -17.70
C SER A 717 21.36 -7.76 -16.20
N LEU A 718 21.01 -8.85 -15.51
CA LEU A 718 20.87 -8.87 -14.06
C LEU A 718 22.17 -8.51 -13.32
N LYS A 719 23.35 -8.69 -13.93
CA LYS A 719 24.66 -8.49 -13.28
C LYS A 719 24.78 -7.16 -12.54
N LYS A 720 24.37 -6.05 -13.17
CA LYS A 720 24.48 -4.70 -12.61
C LYS A 720 23.43 -4.39 -11.53
N LEU A 721 22.34 -5.15 -11.48
CA LEU A 721 21.18 -4.90 -10.62
C LEU A 721 21.38 -5.48 -9.21
N ASN A 722 22.25 -4.86 -8.41
CA ASN A 722 22.69 -5.40 -7.12
C ASN A 722 21.80 -5.02 -5.91
N LEU A 723 20.84 -4.11 -6.12
CA LEU A 723 19.89 -3.66 -5.10
C LEU A 723 18.55 -4.40 -5.15
N LEU A 724 18.39 -5.36 -6.08
CA LEU A 724 17.18 -6.18 -6.21
C LEU A 724 16.89 -6.96 -4.93
N ARG A 725 15.62 -6.93 -4.52
CA ARG A 725 15.06 -7.62 -3.35
C ARG A 725 14.11 -8.75 -3.72
N GLU A 726 13.41 -8.56 -4.83
CA GLU A 726 12.46 -9.50 -5.40
C GLU A 726 12.65 -9.54 -6.92
N CYS A 727 12.63 -10.74 -7.47
CA CYS A 727 12.68 -10.97 -8.91
C CYS A 727 12.03 -12.33 -9.27
N TRP A 728 11.03 -12.36 -10.15
CA TRP A 728 10.62 -13.59 -10.83
C TRP A 728 11.13 -13.62 -12.26
N ILE A 729 12.08 -14.50 -12.54
CA ILE A 729 12.68 -14.67 -13.86
C ILE A 729 11.80 -15.62 -14.68
N CYS A 730 11.26 -15.14 -15.78
CA CYS A 730 10.38 -15.87 -16.69
C CYS A 730 11.03 -16.07 -18.06
N GLY A 731 10.66 -17.15 -18.75
CA GLY A 731 11.19 -17.47 -20.08
C GLY A 731 12.55 -18.17 -20.04
N LEU A 732 12.88 -18.82 -18.92
CA LEU A 732 14.15 -19.54 -18.77
C LEU A 732 14.32 -20.69 -19.77
N GLY A 733 13.24 -21.38 -20.15
CA GLY A 733 13.28 -22.42 -21.19
C GLY A 733 13.66 -21.87 -22.58
N GLY A 734 13.60 -20.54 -22.76
CA GLY A 734 14.06 -19.85 -23.97
C GLY A 734 15.55 -19.47 -23.95
N VAL A 735 16.29 -19.71 -22.87
CA VAL A 735 17.72 -19.35 -22.77
C VAL A 735 18.56 -20.53 -23.27
N SER A 736 19.39 -20.33 -24.31
CA SER A 736 20.23 -21.39 -24.90
C SER A 736 21.66 -21.41 -24.35
N ASP A 737 22.15 -20.31 -23.77
CA ASP A 737 23.49 -20.21 -23.18
C ASP A 737 23.42 -20.16 -21.65
N ALA A 738 23.73 -21.27 -20.98
CA ALA A 738 23.86 -21.33 -19.52
C ALA A 738 24.97 -20.39 -18.98
N GLY A 739 25.90 -19.94 -19.84
CA GLY A 739 26.84 -18.88 -19.54
C GLY A 739 26.17 -17.54 -19.21
N GLU A 740 24.99 -17.25 -19.74
CA GLU A 740 24.22 -16.04 -19.37
C GLU A 740 23.80 -16.06 -17.90
N ALA A 741 23.39 -17.22 -17.38
CA ALA A 741 23.04 -17.37 -15.97
C ALA A 741 24.25 -17.12 -15.07
N ARG A 742 25.43 -17.61 -15.44
CA ARG A 742 26.67 -17.31 -14.69
C ARG A 742 26.99 -15.81 -14.73
N ARG A 743 26.77 -15.15 -15.87
CA ARG A 743 26.97 -13.70 -16.02
C ARG A 743 26.01 -12.87 -15.16
N ALA A 744 24.83 -13.38 -14.83
CA ALA A 744 23.87 -12.70 -13.95
C ALA A 744 24.38 -12.53 -12.50
N GLU A 745 25.32 -13.38 -12.07
CA GLU A 745 25.97 -13.32 -10.75
C GLU A 745 24.97 -13.25 -9.58
N LEU A 746 23.88 -14.04 -9.63
CA LEU A 746 22.81 -14.01 -8.61
C LEU A 746 23.34 -14.30 -7.20
N GLU A 747 24.31 -15.19 -7.05
CA GLU A 747 24.98 -15.51 -5.78
C GLU A 747 25.56 -14.27 -5.06
N LYS A 748 25.92 -13.21 -5.81
CA LYS A 748 26.51 -11.98 -5.26
C LYS A 748 25.45 -10.97 -4.80
N LYS A 749 24.17 -11.22 -5.06
CA LYS A 749 23.06 -10.29 -4.78
C LYS A 749 22.58 -10.39 -3.34
N LYS A 750 23.37 -9.83 -2.42
CA LYS A 750 23.11 -9.85 -0.96
C LYS A 750 21.76 -9.25 -0.51
N ASN A 751 21.09 -8.48 -1.36
CA ASN A 751 19.79 -7.87 -1.06
C ASN A 751 18.60 -8.69 -1.57
N LEU A 752 18.82 -9.76 -2.33
CA LEU A 752 17.75 -10.56 -2.93
C LEU A 752 17.17 -11.53 -1.88
N PHE A 753 15.90 -11.34 -1.53
CA PHE A 753 15.19 -12.13 -0.53
C PHE A 753 14.11 -13.04 -1.13
N LYS A 754 13.56 -12.67 -2.28
CA LYS A 754 12.52 -13.43 -2.98
C LYS A 754 12.94 -13.71 -4.42
N LEU A 755 12.93 -14.98 -4.83
CA LEU A 755 13.31 -15.39 -6.18
C LEU A 755 12.29 -16.38 -6.73
N GLY A 756 11.88 -16.16 -7.97
CA GLY A 756 11.07 -17.08 -8.76
C GLY A 756 11.80 -17.42 -10.03
N LEU A 757 11.78 -18.70 -10.43
CA LEU A 757 12.40 -19.21 -11.64
C LEU A 757 11.32 -19.95 -12.43
N HIS A 758 10.95 -19.43 -13.60
CA HIS A 758 9.91 -20.01 -14.45
C HIS A 758 10.48 -20.43 -15.81
N PHE A 759 10.52 -21.74 -16.01
CA PHE A 759 11.00 -22.41 -17.22
C PHE A 759 9.87 -22.58 -18.24
N CYS A 760 9.23 -21.49 -18.65
CA CYS A 760 8.20 -21.56 -19.70
C CYS A 760 8.83 -21.99 -21.04
N HIS A 761 8.28 -23.03 -21.66
CA HIS A 761 8.66 -23.51 -23.01
C HIS A 761 7.65 -23.11 -24.10
N SER A 762 6.45 -22.67 -23.72
CA SER A 762 5.41 -22.23 -24.65
C SER A 762 5.50 -20.72 -24.91
N ARG A 763 5.60 -20.34 -26.19
CA ARG A 763 5.34 -18.96 -26.64
C ARG A 763 3.86 -18.87 -27.01
N ASP A 764 3.05 -18.22 -26.19
CA ASP A 764 1.65 -17.96 -26.54
C ASP A 764 1.60 -17.11 -27.83
N GLY A 765 1.04 -17.68 -28.90
CA GLY A 765 0.67 -16.95 -30.12
C GLY A 765 1.49 -17.21 -31.39
N ASP A 766 2.61 -17.93 -31.33
CA ASP A 766 3.43 -18.25 -32.51
C ASP A 766 3.64 -19.78 -32.64
N GLU A 767 2.56 -20.51 -32.96
CA GLU A 767 2.60 -21.97 -33.17
C GLU A 767 3.41 -22.38 -34.42
N GLU A 768 3.75 -21.45 -35.31
CA GLU A 768 4.37 -21.76 -36.61
C GLU A 768 5.92 -21.74 -36.64
N GLN A 769 6.62 -21.33 -35.57
CA GLN A 769 8.09 -21.24 -35.58
C GLN A 769 8.83 -21.95 -34.43
N ALA A 770 8.12 -22.58 -33.48
CA ALA A 770 8.77 -23.29 -32.38
C ALA A 770 9.10 -24.74 -32.77
N GLY A 771 10.24 -24.96 -33.44
CA GLY A 771 10.90 -26.25 -33.38
C GLY A 771 11.23 -26.56 -31.92
N ARG A 772 10.77 -27.71 -31.39
CA ARG A 772 11.22 -28.24 -30.09
C ARG A 772 12.75 -28.30 -30.10
N ARG A 773 13.42 -27.84 -29.05
CA ARG A 773 14.88 -27.92 -29.03
C ARG A 773 15.29 -29.39 -28.89
N GLU A 774 16.35 -29.77 -29.59
CA GLU A 774 17.01 -31.05 -29.33
C GLU A 774 17.74 -30.92 -27.97
N ASN A 775 17.38 -31.75 -26.98
CA ASN A 775 17.98 -31.81 -25.63
C ASN A 775 17.57 -30.72 -24.59
N GLU A 776 16.30 -30.29 -24.58
CA GLU A 776 15.75 -29.34 -23.58
C GLU A 776 16.09 -29.72 -22.11
N GLU A 777 16.05 -31.01 -21.77
CA GLU A 777 16.31 -31.49 -20.41
C GLU A 777 17.74 -31.22 -19.91
N ASP A 778 18.74 -31.20 -20.81
CA ASP A 778 20.15 -30.97 -20.49
C ASP A 778 20.45 -29.49 -20.28
N GLU A 779 19.80 -28.65 -21.09
CA GLU A 779 19.97 -27.20 -21.06
C GLU A 779 19.35 -26.61 -19.80
N ASP A 780 18.11 -26.99 -19.48
CA ASP A 780 17.42 -26.60 -18.25
C ASP A 780 18.24 -26.96 -17.00
N GLU A 781 18.83 -28.16 -16.99
CA GLU A 781 19.68 -28.63 -15.89
C GLU A 781 20.94 -27.78 -15.74
N ARG A 782 21.70 -27.57 -16.83
CA ARG A 782 22.90 -26.70 -16.82
C ARG A 782 22.56 -25.26 -16.43
N LEU A 783 21.39 -24.77 -16.84
CA LEU A 783 20.91 -23.41 -16.56
C LEU A 783 20.55 -23.26 -15.07
N LEU A 784 19.83 -24.21 -14.50
CA LEU A 784 19.46 -24.21 -13.08
C LEU A 784 20.71 -24.32 -12.17
N GLU A 785 21.70 -25.12 -12.56
CA GLU A 785 22.99 -25.19 -11.87
C GLU A 785 23.77 -23.87 -11.93
N ALA A 786 23.74 -23.20 -13.09
CA ALA A 786 24.45 -21.93 -13.31
C ALA A 786 23.82 -20.73 -12.60
N LEU A 787 22.52 -20.78 -12.26
CA LEU A 787 21.79 -19.66 -11.66
C LEU A 787 22.19 -19.38 -10.21
N GLY A 788 22.55 -20.39 -9.40
CA GLY A 788 23.05 -20.28 -8.02
C GLY A 788 22.62 -19.02 -7.23
N PRO A 789 21.47 -19.01 -6.54
CA PRO A 789 21.00 -17.85 -5.79
C PRO A 789 21.77 -17.61 -4.48
N PRO A 790 21.61 -16.43 -3.85
CA PRO A 790 22.36 -16.07 -2.65
C PRO A 790 21.79 -16.75 -1.39
N SER A 791 22.64 -17.02 -0.41
CA SER A 791 22.28 -17.79 0.80
C SER A 791 21.33 -17.07 1.79
N ASN A 792 21.12 -15.76 1.62
CA ASN A 792 20.18 -14.96 2.41
C ASN A 792 18.74 -14.99 1.86
N LEU A 793 18.47 -15.79 0.84
CA LEU A 793 17.14 -15.95 0.25
C LEU A 793 16.14 -16.49 1.28
N LYS A 794 14.94 -15.89 1.31
CA LYS A 794 13.83 -16.24 2.22
C LYS A 794 12.69 -16.96 1.50
N GLU A 795 12.46 -16.65 0.23
CA GLU A 795 11.39 -17.26 -0.58
C GLU A 795 11.95 -17.70 -1.92
N LEU A 796 11.70 -18.96 -2.30
CA LEU A 796 12.10 -19.54 -3.57
C LEU A 796 10.92 -20.24 -4.23
N ARG A 797 10.66 -19.89 -5.49
CA ARG A 797 9.67 -20.57 -6.32
C ARG A 797 10.31 -21.07 -7.62
N ILE A 798 10.10 -22.33 -7.96
CA ILE A 798 10.59 -22.93 -9.21
C ILE A 798 9.43 -23.59 -9.94
N ASP A 799 9.11 -23.06 -11.12
CA ASP A 799 7.97 -23.43 -11.92
C ASP A 799 8.41 -24.02 -13.27
N GLU A 800 7.72 -25.08 -13.70
CA GLU A 800 7.85 -25.71 -15.03
C GLU A 800 9.23 -26.25 -15.40
N TYR A 801 10.09 -26.55 -14.42
CA TYR A 801 11.42 -27.10 -14.67
C TYR A 801 11.37 -28.46 -15.40
N GLY A 802 12.05 -28.55 -16.55
CA GLY A 802 12.02 -29.69 -17.47
C GLY A 802 13.20 -30.66 -17.37
N GLY A 803 14.17 -30.43 -16.47
CA GLY A 803 15.43 -31.20 -16.44
C GLY A 803 15.29 -32.72 -16.25
N ARG A 804 16.35 -33.46 -16.60
CA ARG A 804 16.41 -34.93 -16.68
C ARG A 804 15.81 -35.68 -15.48
N ARG A 805 15.22 -36.84 -15.74
CA ARG A 805 14.50 -37.68 -14.75
C ARG A 805 15.33 -38.12 -13.53
N ASN A 806 16.62 -38.42 -13.73
CA ASN A 806 17.44 -39.20 -12.78
C ASN A 806 18.61 -38.44 -12.13
N VAL A 807 18.85 -37.17 -12.47
CA VAL A 807 19.98 -36.39 -11.94
C VAL A 807 19.44 -35.28 -11.05
N VAL A 808 19.83 -35.21 -9.78
CA VAL A 808 19.36 -34.17 -8.85
C VAL A 808 20.38 -33.02 -8.83
N PRO A 809 20.12 -31.85 -9.46
CA PRO A 809 21.05 -30.73 -9.44
C PRO A 809 20.64 -29.74 -8.35
N ILE A 810 20.95 -30.02 -7.08
CA ILE A 810 20.34 -29.29 -5.92
C ILE A 810 21.38 -28.94 -4.84
N ASN A 811 22.69 -28.97 -5.15
CA ASN A 811 23.72 -28.62 -4.17
C ASN A 811 23.50 -27.24 -3.53
N TRP A 812 23.07 -26.26 -4.32
CA TRP A 812 22.85 -24.92 -3.78
C TRP A 812 21.51 -24.76 -3.05
N ILE A 813 20.42 -25.45 -3.42
CA ILE A 813 19.14 -25.35 -2.69
C ILE A 813 19.34 -25.78 -1.23
N MET A 814 20.09 -26.87 -1.04
CA MET A 814 20.40 -27.38 0.30
C MET A 814 21.30 -26.43 1.11
N SER A 815 21.98 -25.48 0.45
CA SER A 815 22.78 -24.45 1.10
C SER A 815 21.97 -23.21 1.54
N LEU A 816 20.69 -23.13 1.19
CA LEU A 816 19.81 -22.00 1.52
C LEU A 816 19.27 -22.10 2.96
N THR A 817 20.13 -21.87 3.93
CA THR A 817 19.81 -22.02 5.37
C THR A 817 18.78 -21.00 5.90
N ASN A 818 18.56 -19.89 5.19
CA ASN A 818 17.59 -18.85 5.56
C ASN A 818 16.22 -18.98 4.86
N LEU A 819 16.05 -20.00 4.01
CA LEU A 819 14.84 -20.19 3.22
C LEU A 819 13.65 -20.53 4.13
N ARG A 820 12.54 -19.80 3.98
CA ARG A 820 11.29 -19.93 4.75
C ARG A 820 10.12 -20.44 3.92
N ASP A 821 9.95 -19.94 2.68
CA ASP A 821 8.95 -20.47 1.73
C ASP A 821 9.67 -21.12 0.55
N LEU A 822 9.30 -22.37 0.25
CA LEU A 822 9.71 -23.09 -0.95
C LEU A 822 8.48 -23.60 -1.70
N SER A 823 8.39 -23.21 -2.98
CA SER A 823 7.34 -23.65 -3.89
C SER A 823 7.94 -24.33 -5.12
N LEU A 824 7.63 -25.61 -5.33
CA LEU A 824 8.05 -26.39 -6.51
C LEU A 824 6.81 -26.78 -7.33
N ILE A 825 6.70 -26.25 -8.54
CA ILE A 825 5.47 -26.32 -9.34
C ILE A 825 5.74 -26.90 -10.73
N MET A 826 4.94 -27.88 -11.14
CA MET A 826 4.94 -28.48 -12.49
C MET A 826 6.28 -29.10 -12.93
N TRP A 827 6.95 -29.83 -12.03
CA TRP A 827 8.14 -30.62 -12.38
C TRP A 827 7.71 -31.94 -13.04
N ARG A 828 7.44 -31.91 -14.35
CA ARG A 828 6.70 -32.98 -15.06
C ARG A 828 7.45 -34.32 -15.12
N ASN A 829 8.76 -34.28 -15.31
CA ASN A 829 9.60 -35.46 -15.62
C ASN A 829 10.24 -36.10 -14.38
N ARG A 830 9.96 -35.62 -13.18
CA ARG A 830 10.69 -36.01 -11.95
C ARG A 830 10.00 -37.14 -11.19
N GLU A 831 10.76 -38.20 -10.91
CA GLU A 831 10.29 -39.38 -10.16
C GLU A 831 10.58 -39.27 -8.66
N HIS A 832 11.58 -38.46 -8.28
CA HIS A 832 12.02 -38.29 -6.88
C HIS A 832 12.05 -36.81 -6.48
N LEU A 833 11.75 -36.55 -5.21
CA LEU A 833 11.88 -35.23 -4.59
C LEU A 833 13.29 -35.02 -4.01
N PRO A 834 13.79 -33.77 -3.98
CA PRO A 834 15.02 -33.45 -3.26
C PRO A 834 14.94 -33.69 -1.75
N PRO A 835 16.09 -33.84 -1.05
CA PRO A 835 16.17 -34.04 0.40
C PRO A 835 15.90 -32.77 1.20
N LEU A 836 14.74 -32.15 1.00
CA LEU A 836 14.37 -30.85 1.55
C LEU A 836 14.28 -30.82 3.09
N GLY A 837 14.18 -31.98 3.74
CA GLY A 837 14.10 -32.07 5.20
C GLY A 837 15.33 -31.55 5.96
N LYS A 838 16.49 -31.42 5.29
CA LYS A 838 17.70 -30.81 5.86
C LYS A 838 17.63 -29.27 5.97
N LEU A 839 16.61 -28.61 5.41
CA LEU A 839 16.48 -27.15 5.45
C LEU A 839 16.06 -26.64 6.85
N PRO A 840 16.90 -25.87 7.56
CA PRO A 840 16.70 -25.59 8.98
C PRO A 840 15.68 -24.48 9.28
N SER A 841 15.38 -23.62 8.30
CA SER A 841 14.51 -22.46 8.48
C SER A 841 13.18 -22.54 7.72
N LEU A 842 12.92 -23.65 7.02
CA LEU A 842 11.75 -23.78 6.16
C LEU A 842 10.48 -23.81 7.00
N GLU A 843 9.55 -22.91 6.70
CA GLU A 843 8.26 -22.75 7.38
C GLU A 843 7.12 -23.21 6.47
N ASP A 844 7.17 -22.90 5.17
CA ASP A 844 6.13 -23.24 4.20
C ASP A 844 6.72 -24.02 3.02
N LEU A 845 6.15 -25.20 2.73
CA LEU A 845 6.54 -26.04 1.60
C LEU A 845 5.33 -26.40 0.74
N LYS A 846 5.37 -25.99 -0.53
CA LYS A 846 4.30 -26.23 -1.52
C LYS A 846 4.87 -27.01 -2.70
N ILE A 847 4.33 -28.21 -2.92
CA ILE A 847 4.72 -29.09 -4.03
C ILE A 847 3.47 -29.31 -4.88
N GLN A 848 3.52 -28.87 -6.13
CA GLN A 848 2.37 -28.91 -7.03
C GLN A 848 2.71 -29.50 -8.39
N GLY A 849 1.81 -30.32 -8.94
CA GLY A 849 1.83 -30.70 -10.34
C GLY A 849 2.96 -31.63 -10.75
N MET A 850 3.62 -32.32 -9.81
CA MET A 850 4.64 -33.31 -10.14
C MET A 850 3.96 -34.61 -10.57
N GLN A 851 4.05 -34.92 -11.87
CA GLN A 851 3.23 -35.95 -12.48
C GLN A 851 3.81 -37.36 -12.31
N SER A 852 5.11 -37.50 -12.11
CA SER A 852 5.81 -38.81 -12.15
C SER A 852 6.22 -39.34 -10.77
N VAL A 853 6.09 -38.54 -9.70
CA VAL A 853 6.44 -38.94 -8.33
C VAL A 853 5.42 -39.96 -7.82
N LYS A 854 5.88 -41.20 -7.59
CA LYS A 854 5.04 -42.30 -7.08
C LYS A 854 5.07 -42.46 -5.57
N ARG A 855 6.23 -42.22 -4.96
CA ARG A 855 6.46 -42.36 -3.52
C ARG A 855 7.28 -41.19 -3.01
N VAL A 856 6.97 -40.71 -1.81
CA VAL A 856 7.78 -39.75 -1.06
C VAL A 856 8.19 -40.40 0.25
N GLY A 857 9.48 -40.70 0.40
CA GLY A 857 10.02 -41.41 1.56
C GLY A 857 11.13 -40.69 2.31
N ASN A 858 11.99 -41.46 2.99
CA ASN A 858 13.10 -40.94 3.81
C ASN A 858 14.11 -40.09 3.02
N GLU A 859 14.21 -40.31 1.71
CA GLU A 859 15.02 -39.49 0.81
C GLU A 859 14.60 -38.01 0.82
N PHE A 860 13.30 -37.72 0.96
CA PHE A 860 12.77 -36.36 1.03
C PHE A 860 13.05 -35.70 2.39
N LEU A 861 13.07 -36.49 3.46
CA LEU A 861 13.44 -36.05 4.80
C LEU A 861 14.95 -35.76 4.91
N GLY A 862 15.75 -36.27 3.98
CA GLY A 862 17.20 -36.15 3.98
C GLY A 862 17.86 -36.97 5.10
N VAL A 863 17.26 -38.08 5.48
CA VAL A 863 17.82 -39.00 6.49
C VAL A 863 18.56 -40.13 5.76
N GLU A 864 19.87 -40.23 6.00
CA GLU A 864 20.71 -41.29 5.45
C GLU A 864 20.61 -42.56 6.32
N SER A 865 20.73 -43.74 5.72
CA SER A 865 20.56 -45.04 6.40
C SER A 865 21.60 -45.35 7.49
N ASP A 866 22.71 -44.59 7.53
CA ASP A 866 23.89 -44.86 8.36
C ASP A 866 24.14 -43.79 9.44
N THR A 867 23.09 -43.11 9.95
CA THR A 867 23.29 -42.14 11.04
C THR A 867 23.61 -42.83 12.37
N ASP A 868 24.89 -42.77 12.77
CA ASP A 868 25.41 -43.17 14.08
C ASP A 868 24.75 -42.37 15.21
N GLY A 869 23.73 -42.93 15.86
CA GLY A 869 23.29 -42.59 17.23
C GLY A 869 22.80 -41.16 17.53
N SER A 870 22.86 -40.20 16.61
CA SER A 870 22.40 -38.82 16.84
C SER A 870 20.92 -38.65 16.49
N SER A 871 20.16 -37.95 17.34
CA SER A 871 18.78 -37.56 17.02
C SER A 871 18.76 -36.57 15.83
N VAL A 872 18.04 -36.91 14.76
CA VAL A 872 17.90 -36.08 13.56
C VAL A 872 16.51 -35.46 13.55
N ILE A 873 16.45 -34.12 13.42
CA ILE A 873 15.20 -33.38 13.26
C ILE A 873 15.02 -33.01 11.79
N ALA A 874 14.08 -33.67 11.11
CA ALA A 874 13.70 -33.31 9.75
C ALA A 874 12.65 -32.20 9.79
N PHE A 875 12.83 -31.15 8.98
CA PHE A 875 11.92 -29.99 8.90
C PHE A 875 11.63 -29.33 10.27
N PRO A 876 12.64 -28.79 10.97
CA PRO A 876 12.51 -28.32 12.36
C PRO A 876 11.52 -27.16 12.56
N LYS A 877 11.26 -26.35 11.53
CA LYS A 877 10.38 -25.16 11.60
C LYS A 877 9.15 -25.21 10.69
N LEU A 878 8.92 -26.32 9.99
CA LEU A 878 7.85 -26.41 8.99
C LEU A 878 6.49 -26.30 9.68
N LYS A 879 5.67 -25.36 9.20
CA LYS A 879 4.31 -25.05 9.65
C LYS A 879 3.27 -25.50 8.63
N LEU A 880 3.52 -25.26 7.34
CA LEU A 880 2.62 -25.62 6.23
C LEU A 880 3.30 -26.62 5.29
N LEU A 881 2.63 -27.75 5.07
CA LEU A 881 2.99 -28.70 4.00
C LEU A 881 1.81 -28.87 3.05
N ARG A 882 2.05 -28.61 1.76
CA ARG A 882 1.03 -28.76 0.71
C ARG A 882 1.52 -29.66 -0.42
N PHE A 883 0.74 -30.71 -0.71
CA PHE A 883 0.82 -31.48 -1.95
C PHE A 883 -0.43 -31.20 -2.79
N ASP A 884 -0.24 -30.82 -4.05
CA ASP A 884 -1.34 -30.48 -4.95
C ASP A 884 -1.14 -31.09 -6.35
N ASN A 885 -2.16 -31.73 -6.93
CA ASN A 885 -2.12 -32.25 -8.30
C ASN A 885 -0.96 -33.23 -8.55
N MET A 886 -0.71 -34.12 -7.58
CA MET A 886 0.29 -35.19 -7.66
C MET A 886 -0.37 -36.46 -8.23
N LYS A 887 -0.41 -36.59 -9.55
CA LYS A 887 -1.27 -37.60 -10.22
C LYS A 887 -0.87 -39.06 -9.94
N GLU A 888 0.43 -39.35 -9.94
CA GLU A 888 0.96 -40.70 -9.75
C GLU A 888 1.35 -41.01 -8.30
N LEU A 889 1.17 -40.06 -7.37
CA LEU A 889 1.56 -40.24 -5.97
C LEU A 889 0.66 -41.28 -5.30
N GLU A 890 1.24 -42.42 -4.97
CA GLU A 890 0.57 -43.55 -4.33
C GLU A 890 0.82 -43.62 -2.82
N GLU A 891 2.01 -43.23 -2.38
CA GLU A 891 2.47 -43.50 -1.01
C GLU A 891 3.33 -42.37 -0.43
N LEU A 892 3.07 -42.04 0.84
CA LEU A 892 3.92 -41.22 1.70
C LEU A 892 4.55 -42.18 2.74
N ASP A 893 5.80 -42.57 2.54
CA ASP A 893 6.46 -43.61 3.34
C ASP A 893 7.52 -43.01 4.27
N PHE A 894 7.09 -42.50 5.43
CA PHE A 894 8.00 -42.01 6.47
C PHE A 894 8.34 -43.09 7.50
N ARG A 895 8.28 -44.39 7.14
CA ARG A 895 8.55 -45.50 8.07
C ARG A 895 10.01 -45.47 8.51
N THR A 896 10.19 -45.38 9.82
CA THR A 896 11.48 -45.32 10.53
C THR A 896 12.17 -46.69 10.52
N ALA A 897 12.88 -47.01 9.45
CA ALA A 897 13.83 -48.13 9.40
C ALA A 897 15.23 -47.71 9.90
N ILE A 898 15.32 -46.87 10.95
CA ILE A 898 16.59 -46.31 11.43
C ILE A 898 16.68 -46.48 12.95
N LYS A 899 17.82 -46.95 13.45
CA LYS A 899 18.10 -47.25 14.88
C LYS A 899 18.26 -45.99 15.77
N GLY A 900 17.47 -44.93 15.57
CA GLY A 900 17.55 -43.67 16.34
C GLY A 900 16.22 -42.91 16.43
N GLU A 901 16.13 -41.95 17.37
CA GLU A 901 14.98 -41.05 17.52
C GLU A 901 14.99 -39.94 16.46
N ILE A 902 14.24 -40.14 15.37
CA ILE A 902 14.01 -39.11 14.34
C ILE A 902 12.74 -38.34 14.69
N ILE A 903 12.84 -37.01 14.75
CA ILE A 903 11.70 -36.11 14.94
C ILE A 903 11.34 -35.51 13.58
N ILE A 904 10.14 -35.81 13.09
CA ILE A 904 9.67 -35.35 11.77
C ILE A 904 8.68 -34.19 11.98
N MET A 905 8.99 -33.02 11.40
CA MET A 905 8.07 -31.87 11.29
C MET A 905 7.41 -31.47 12.62
N PRO A 906 8.17 -31.19 13.71
CA PRO A 906 7.62 -30.98 15.06
C PRO A 906 6.67 -29.77 15.19
N ARG A 907 6.71 -28.82 14.25
CA ARG A 907 5.92 -27.58 14.27
C ARG A 907 4.81 -27.52 13.22
N LEU A 908 4.51 -28.65 12.58
CA LEU A 908 3.52 -28.69 11.50
C LEU A 908 2.13 -28.36 12.04
N SER A 909 1.55 -27.26 11.56
CA SER A 909 0.23 -26.77 11.97
C SER A 909 -0.83 -26.94 10.88
N SER A 910 -0.44 -26.97 9.60
CA SER A 910 -1.36 -27.09 8.47
C SER A 910 -0.87 -28.10 7.43
N LEU A 911 -1.70 -29.10 7.11
CA LEU A 911 -1.44 -30.10 6.06
C LEU A 911 -2.53 -30.02 4.98
N GLN A 912 -2.11 -29.82 3.73
CA GLN A 912 -3.01 -29.69 2.58
C GLN A 912 -2.69 -30.74 1.52
N ILE A 913 -3.65 -31.62 1.22
CA ILE A 913 -3.54 -32.66 0.19
C ILE A 913 -4.67 -32.44 -0.83
N LEU A 914 -4.32 -31.95 -2.00
CA LEU A 914 -5.27 -31.50 -3.01
C LEU A 914 -5.05 -32.25 -4.31
N ARG A 915 -6.10 -32.78 -4.94
CA ARG A 915 -6.03 -33.40 -6.27
C ARG A 915 -4.97 -34.51 -6.40
N CYS A 916 -4.72 -35.28 -5.34
CA CYS A 916 -3.82 -36.45 -5.32
C CYS A 916 -4.65 -37.73 -5.49
N LEU A 917 -4.83 -38.19 -6.73
CA LEU A 917 -5.85 -39.19 -7.07
C LEU A 917 -5.52 -40.61 -6.60
N LYS A 918 -4.23 -40.98 -6.57
CA LYS A 918 -3.76 -42.33 -6.26
C LYS A 918 -3.26 -42.51 -4.83
N LEU A 919 -3.22 -41.46 -4.02
CA LEU A 919 -2.62 -41.50 -2.70
C LEU A 919 -3.46 -42.38 -1.76
N LYS A 920 -2.86 -43.49 -1.32
CA LYS A 920 -3.56 -44.58 -0.65
C LYS A 920 -3.90 -44.29 0.82
N ALA A 921 -2.97 -43.68 1.56
CA ALA A 921 -3.12 -43.40 2.99
C ALA A 921 -2.23 -42.22 3.41
N LEU A 922 -2.52 -41.63 4.57
CA LEU A 922 -1.64 -40.66 5.23
C LEU A 922 -0.74 -41.38 6.27
N PRO A 923 0.48 -40.88 6.54
CA PRO A 923 1.39 -41.56 7.46
C PRO A 923 0.93 -41.46 8.93
N ASP A 924 0.80 -42.59 9.62
CA ASP A 924 0.32 -42.65 11.02
C ASP A 924 1.07 -41.72 11.97
N HIS A 925 2.39 -41.60 11.81
CA HIS A 925 3.23 -40.72 12.64
C HIS A 925 2.90 -39.22 12.46
N LEU A 926 2.52 -38.79 11.25
CA LEU A 926 2.09 -37.42 10.99
C LEU A 926 0.73 -37.13 11.63
N LEU A 927 -0.13 -38.14 11.76
CA LEU A 927 -1.46 -38.01 12.30
C LEU A 927 -1.50 -38.06 13.84
N GLN A 928 -0.62 -38.83 14.49
CA GLN A 928 -0.70 -39.09 15.94
C GLN A 928 0.20 -38.22 16.83
N LYS A 929 1.26 -37.60 16.29
CA LYS A 929 2.32 -36.93 17.07
C LYS A 929 2.55 -35.44 16.75
N THR A 930 1.77 -34.85 15.87
CA THR A 930 1.99 -33.46 15.40
C THR A 930 1.12 -32.44 16.12
N THR A 931 1.53 -31.18 16.07
CA THR A 931 0.79 -30.02 16.60
C THR A 931 -0.30 -29.52 15.64
N LEU A 932 -0.81 -30.42 14.78
CA LEU A 932 -1.63 -30.08 13.62
C LEU A 932 -2.95 -29.42 14.03
N GLN A 933 -3.20 -28.24 13.48
CA GLN A 933 -4.41 -27.44 13.73
C GLN A 933 -5.39 -27.55 12.57
N GLU A 934 -4.88 -27.73 11.35
CA GLU A 934 -5.66 -27.70 10.12
C GLU A 934 -5.29 -28.85 9.17
N LEU A 935 -6.30 -29.59 8.72
CA LEU A 935 -6.17 -30.64 7.70
C LEU A 935 -7.16 -30.36 6.56
N TRP A 936 -6.63 -30.20 5.35
CA TRP A 936 -7.44 -30.00 4.14
C TRP A 936 -7.17 -31.08 3.11
N ILE A 937 -8.18 -31.91 2.84
CA ILE A 937 -8.17 -32.91 1.77
C ILE A 937 -9.22 -32.51 0.75
N SER A 938 -8.86 -32.34 -0.52
CA SER A 938 -9.84 -32.03 -1.57
C SER A 938 -9.50 -32.71 -2.88
N GLY A 939 -10.49 -33.29 -3.55
CA GLY A 939 -10.28 -33.95 -4.85
C GLY A 939 -9.36 -35.17 -4.76
N CYS A 940 -9.35 -35.86 -3.62
CA CYS A 940 -8.56 -37.07 -3.36
C CYS A 940 -9.53 -38.23 -3.02
N PRO A 941 -10.00 -39.03 -3.99
CA PRO A 941 -11.11 -39.96 -3.79
C PRO A 941 -10.81 -41.07 -2.76
N ILE A 942 -9.59 -41.61 -2.77
CA ILE A 942 -9.20 -42.69 -1.84
C ILE A 942 -9.10 -42.15 -0.41
N LEU A 943 -8.38 -41.04 -0.21
CA LEU A 943 -8.28 -40.40 1.10
C LEU A 943 -9.63 -39.88 1.62
N LYS A 944 -10.51 -39.41 0.74
CA LYS A 944 -11.85 -38.94 1.12
C LYS A 944 -12.68 -40.05 1.78
N GLU A 945 -12.63 -41.28 1.25
CA GLU A 945 -13.31 -42.43 1.88
C GLU A 945 -12.62 -42.87 3.17
N ARG A 946 -11.28 -42.92 3.20
CA ARG A 946 -10.53 -43.30 4.41
C ARG A 946 -10.66 -42.29 5.55
N CYS A 947 -10.71 -41.00 5.25
CA CYS A 947 -10.86 -39.92 6.23
C CYS A 947 -12.34 -39.56 6.48
N ARG A 948 -13.29 -40.32 5.95
CA ARG A 948 -14.72 -40.02 6.06
C ARG A 948 -15.14 -39.91 7.52
N LYS A 949 -15.87 -38.84 7.85
CA LYS A 949 -16.33 -38.57 9.21
C LYS A 949 -17.06 -39.79 9.79
N GLU A 950 -16.65 -40.20 10.99
CA GLU A 950 -17.22 -41.30 11.81
C GLU A 950 -17.11 -42.72 11.25
N THR A 951 -16.83 -42.89 9.95
CA THR A 951 -16.92 -44.17 9.24
C THR A 951 -15.63 -44.57 8.54
N GLY A 952 -14.73 -43.61 8.29
CA GLY A 952 -13.47 -43.84 7.61
C GLY A 952 -12.40 -44.46 8.51
N GLU A 953 -11.57 -45.32 7.92
CA GLU A 953 -10.47 -46.04 8.59
C GLU A 953 -9.46 -45.11 9.28
N ASP A 954 -9.15 -43.96 8.67
CA ASP A 954 -8.18 -42.98 9.18
C ASP A 954 -8.86 -41.92 10.09
N TRP A 955 -10.20 -41.93 10.23
CA TRP A 955 -10.94 -40.96 11.04
C TRP A 955 -10.49 -40.92 12.52
N PRO A 956 -10.28 -42.05 13.22
CA PRO A 956 -9.80 -42.03 14.61
C PRO A 956 -8.46 -41.31 14.78
N ASN A 957 -7.62 -41.34 13.75
CA ASN A 957 -6.30 -40.70 13.74
C ASN A 957 -6.37 -39.20 13.44
N ILE A 958 -7.47 -38.66 12.90
CA ILE A 958 -7.58 -37.23 12.54
C ILE A 958 -8.62 -36.46 13.33
N ARG A 959 -9.56 -37.13 14.01
CA ARG A 959 -10.70 -36.50 14.71
C ARG A 959 -10.33 -35.48 15.79
N HIS A 960 -9.10 -35.49 16.29
CA HIS A 960 -8.62 -34.57 17.32
C HIS A 960 -8.14 -33.23 16.72
N ILE A 961 -8.00 -33.13 15.40
CA ILE A 961 -7.58 -31.91 14.71
C ILE A 961 -8.75 -30.90 14.72
N PRO A 962 -8.54 -29.64 15.16
CA PRO A 962 -9.60 -28.65 15.30
C PRO A 962 -10.33 -28.28 14.01
N LYS A 963 -9.61 -28.14 12.88
CA LYS A 963 -10.19 -27.77 11.59
C LYS A 963 -9.91 -28.85 10.55
N ILE A 964 -10.96 -29.55 10.11
CA ILE A 964 -10.88 -30.60 9.10
C ILE A 964 -11.83 -30.25 7.95
N SER A 965 -11.30 -30.19 6.73
CA SER A 965 -12.08 -30.00 5.50
C SER A 965 -11.79 -31.15 4.53
N ILE A 966 -12.81 -31.93 4.19
CA ILE A 966 -12.71 -33.09 3.30
C ILE A 966 -13.70 -32.90 2.16
N GLY A 967 -13.18 -32.63 0.96
CA GLY A 967 -13.93 -32.26 -0.26
C GLY A 967 -13.82 -33.25 -1.39
#